data_AF-A0A7J5ZIN1-F1
#
_entry.id   AF-A0A7J5ZIN1-F1
#
_cell.length_a   1.000
_cell.length_b   1.000
_cell.length_c   1.000
_cell.angle_alpha   90.00
_cell.angle_beta   90.00
_cell.angle_gamma   90.00
#
_symmetry.space_group_name_H-M   'P 1'
#
loop_
_entity.id
_entity.type
_entity.pdbx_description
1 polymer ?
#
loop_
_entity_poly.entity_id
_entity_poly.type
_entity_poly.pdbx_seq_one_letter_code
_entity_poly.pdbx_strand_id
1 'polypeptide(L)'
;MELKFWVKFFLVALALFQSHARLNPEHELSGSSLAFVFDVTGSMYDDLQQVMDGASRILQRMLSRTDTPIRNFVLVPFHDPGCDGLLDSLPSQKLDYESLLTKQDVYLQLIKCKLKKAPGPDGIPDIGPVSITSDPKQFQHDLQELFVQGGGDCPEMSVGAIHSALEVSLPGSFIYVFTDARAKDYRRKQEVLQLVQLRQSQVVFVLTGDCGDRSQPGYRVYEEIAATSSGQIFHLDKQQVNEVLKWVEETVQAMKVHLLSSDHELGQETRWELPFDPSLKEVTVSLSGPTPRIKLRDPHGGIVGERQGLRELLNIPNSVLVVNLKNPRPGLWTLKVASSGRHTLRVTGVSNLDFRAGFSTSAVTEFSRTRERPIKGVPVHVLLKCSALSPPGVLSSVVLVSQRGEDLLSVPLPIPVDGGVSGVWNVPEIQTPSEGFFIKVNGKDGGGFDFQRFSSVLYTNIIPVIPVVEMPSVLHGVLMQSALIECSVESDLPFTLTIRKDGEMLGHQNSYQSSTKASWEILHVSVRDEGMYECMAQSSAGVGRGRTHFTVIAPPVLDDGVSEVIAVAGEPVTLPCVLMNRAPLPDVIWTHNGQKVQSGEWISIRSDGSLYMKRAAPEHAGKYQCTAVNVAGSASVTVTLQIHIPPVISAAAAHYEAAEGVSVSLPCETTGIPKPSITWTKGDEPVSSPPQSDGSLLIFSSTAADSGRYTCTASSSAGETHREITLTVHSKPRILGAHEHTEVINTIVQEGAEVILPCEVEGSPAPTVSWRRNGQLLPPITAW
;
A
#
# COMPACT_ATOMS: atom_id res chain seq x y z
N MET A 1 -8.52 22.64 18.96
CA MET A 1 -7.79 21.70 19.84
C MET A 1 -7.47 20.37 19.12
N GLU A 2 -8.26 19.99 18.12
CA GLU A 2 -8.07 18.78 17.30
C GLU A 2 -6.93 18.83 16.26
N LEU A 3 -6.60 20.00 15.72
CA LEU A 3 -5.56 20.12 14.67
C LEU A 3 -4.13 19.87 15.20
N LYS A 4 -3.88 20.11 16.49
CA LYS A 4 -2.58 19.83 17.14
C LYS A 4 -2.38 18.35 17.48
N PHE A 5 -3.47 17.59 17.59
CA PHE A 5 -3.44 16.15 17.84
C PHE A 5 -3.10 15.40 16.55
N TRP A 6 -3.73 15.78 15.43
CA TRP A 6 -3.44 15.21 14.12
C TRP A 6 -2.07 15.59 13.56
N VAL A 7 -1.56 16.80 13.80
CA VAL A 7 -0.20 17.19 13.37
C VAL A 7 0.88 16.47 14.18
N LYS A 8 0.66 16.20 15.48
CA LYS A 8 1.56 15.34 16.27
C LYS A 8 1.50 13.88 15.82
N PHE A 9 0.31 13.38 15.47
CA PHE A 9 0.14 12.02 14.96
C PHE A 9 0.81 11.84 13.59
N PHE A 10 0.70 12.84 12.70
CA PHE A 10 1.39 12.83 11.41
C PHE A 10 2.90 12.98 11.53
N LEU A 11 3.41 13.76 12.49
CA LEU A 11 4.85 13.87 12.75
C LEU A 11 5.45 12.60 13.40
N VAL A 12 4.68 11.90 14.24
CA VAL A 12 5.08 10.60 14.80
C VAL A 12 4.99 9.50 13.74
N ALA A 13 3.97 9.50 12.89
CA ALA A 13 3.87 8.59 11.75
C ALA A 13 4.95 8.83 10.70
N LEU A 14 5.35 10.09 10.46
CA LEU A 14 6.48 10.42 9.58
C LEU A 14 7.82 9.99 10.21
N ALA A 15 7.95 10.06 11.54
CA ALA A 15 9.12 9.56 12.26
C ALA A 15 9.20 8.02 12.26
N LEU A 16 8.06 7.31 12.30
CA LEU A 16 7.97 5.85 12.22
C LEU A 16 8.10 5.32 10.77
N PHE A 17 7.66 6.08 9.76
CA PHE A 17 7.92 5.76 8.36
C PHE A 17 9.34 6.11 7.90
N GLN A 18 9.99 7.10 8.54
CA GLN A 18 11.42 7.39 8.31
C GLN A 18 12.36 6.49 9.11
N SER A 19 11.86 5.67 10.05
CA SER A 19 12.68 4.70 10.80
C SER A 19 12.72 3.30 10.20
N HIS A 20 12.19 3.08 8.98
CA HIS A 20 12.64 1.98 8.10
C HIS A 20 13.95 2.34 7.38
N ALA A 21 14.81 3.09 8.06
CA ALA A 21 16.21 3.18 7.69
C ALA A 21 16.80 1.78 7.90
N ARG A 22 17.13 1.09 6.81
CA ARG A 22 18.23 0.11 6.84
C ARG A 22 19.35 0.79 7.61
N LEU A 23 19.69 0.27 8.79
CA LEU A 23 20.80 0.75 9.59
C LEU A 23 22.02 0.81 8.66
N ASN A 24 22.44 2.02 8.36
CA ASN A 24 23.59 2.28 7.50
C ASN A 24 24.82 1.68 8.20
N PRO A 25 25.59 0.77 7.59
CA PRO A 25 26.64 0.02 8.27
C PRO A 25 27.93 0.83 8.54
N GLU A 26 27.93 2.15 8.32
CA GLU A 26 29.15 2.99 8.33
C GLU A 26 29.42 3.78 9.61
N HIS A 27 28.71 3.52 10.71
CA HIS A 27 29.16 3.95 12.04
C HIS A 27 29.25 2.75 12.97
N GLU A 28 30.47 2.23 13.19
CA GLU A 28 30.81 1.35 14.32
C GLU A 28 30.52 2.12 15.63
N LEU A 29 29.26 2.13 16.05
CA LEU A 29 28.84 2.54 17.40
C LEU A 29 29.35 1.47 18.37
N SER A 30 30.60 1.61 18.82
CA SER A 30 31.15 0.79 19.91
C SER A 30 30.27 0.95 21.15
N GLY A 31 29.47 -0.08 21.48
CA GLY A 31 28.57 -0.15 22.63
C GLY A 31 27.47 -1.19 22.43
N SER A 32 26.97 -1.77 23.52
CA SER A 32 25.93 -2.80 23.52
C SER A 32 24.67 -2.32 24.26
N SER A 33 23.56 -3.03 24.05
CA SER A 33 22.33 -2.84 24.82
C SER A 33 22.26 -3.84 25.97
N LEU A 34 21.62 -3.41 27.06
CA LEU A 34 21.15 -4.32 28.12
C LEU A 34 19.63 -4.41 28.03
N ALA A 35 19.13 -5.59 27.67
CA ALA A 35 17.72 -5.84 27.49
C ALA A 35 17.18 -6.81 28.54
N PHE A 36 15.99 -6.50 29.05
CA PHE A 36 15.26 -7.35 29.98
C PHE A 36 13.88 -7.66 29.42
N VAL A 37 13.56 -8.94 29.34
CA VAL A 37 12.30 -9.48 28.84
C VAL A 37 11.59 -10.13 30.02
N PHE A 38 10.45 -9.58 30.41
CA PHE A 38 9.78 -9.93 31.66
C PHE A 38 8.40 -10.51 31.41
N ASP A 39 8.18 -11.69 31.97
CA ASP A 39 6.86 -12.23 32.20
C ASP A 39 6.14 -11.41 33.28
N VAL A 40 5.00 -10.80 32.94
CA VAL A 40 4.18 -10.02 33.87
C VAL A 40 2.82 -10.69 34.16
N THR A 41 2.74 -12.01 33.99
CA THR A 41 1.54 -12.80 34.29
C THR A 41 1.32 -13.02 35.79
N GLY A 42 0.13 -13.52 36.13
CA GLY A 42 -0.30 -13.77 37.51
C GLY A 42 0.61 -14.72 38.28
N SER A 43 1.12 -15.77 37.62
CA SER A 43 1.95 -16.80 38.23
C SER A 43 3.32 -16.27 38.68
N MET A 44 3.80 -15.21 38.02
CA MET A 44 5.04 -14.52 38.34
C MET A 44 4.90 -13.59 39.56
N TYR A 45 3.71 -13.35 40.14
CA TYR A 45 3.48 -12.36 41.21
C TYR A 45 4.47 -12.47 42.39
N ASP A 46 4.69 -13.67 42.90
CA ASP A 46 5.58 -13.91 44.05
C ASP A 46 7.06 -13.72 43.72
N ASP A 47 7.42 -13.87 42.44
CA ASP A 47 8.80 -13.85 41.96
C ASP A 47 9.16 -12.48 41.34
N LEU A 48 8.19 -11.74 40.79
CA LEU A 48 8.39 -10.52 40.02
C LEU A 48 9.19 -9.48 40.80
N GLN A 49 8.88 -9.26 42.07
CA GLN A 49 9.61 -8.32 42.91
C GLN A 49 11.08 -8.72 43.09
N GLN A 50 11.35 -10.01 43.35
CA GLN A 50 12.72 -10.51 43.52
C GLN A 50 13.54 -10.38 42.23
N VAL A 51 12.90 -10.65 41.08
CA VAL A 51 13.53 -10.55 39.78
C VAL A 51 13.78 -9.09 39.37
N MET A 52 12.83 -8.18 39.64
CA MET A 52 13.02 -6.73 39.46
C MET A 52 14.17 -6.19 40.31
N ASP A 53 14.28 -6.62 41.57
CA ASP A 53 15.39 -6.25 42.44
C ASP A 53 16.73 -6.78 41.88
N GLY A 54 16.73 -8.00 41.33
CA GLY A 54 17.90 -8.57 40.65
C GLY A 54 18.32 -7.78 39.40
N ALA A 55 17.37 -7.47 38.52
CA ALA A 55 17.62 -6.66 37.34
C ALA A 55 18.17 -5.26 37.70
N SER A 56 17.66 -4.67 38.79
CA SER A 56 18.19 -3.41 39.35
C SER A 56 19.66 -3.52 39.79
N ARG A 57 20.03 -4.62 40.47
CA ARG A 57 21.43 -4.87 40.86
C ARG A 57 22.34 -5.08 39.65
N ILE A 58 21.87 -5.82 38.65
CA ILE A 58 22.60 -6.04 37.39
C ILE A 58 22.86 -4.69 36.70
N LEU A 59 21.84 -3.82 36.60
CA LEU A 59 21.97 -2.47 36.06
C LEU A 59 23.02 -1.65 36.82
N GLN A 60 22.94 -1.59 38.15
CA GLN A 60 23.88 -0.84 38.99
C GLN A 60 25.32 -1.33 38.82
N ARG A 61 25.51 -2.65 38.78
CA ARG A 61 26.82 -3.27 38.58
C ARG A 61 27.40 -2.90 37.22
N MET A 62 26.59 -2.91 36.18
CA MET A 62 27.00 -2.53 34.82
C MET A 62 27.38 -1.05 34.73
N LEU A 63 26.62 -0.15 35.34
CA LEU A 63 26.92 1.29 35.39
C LEU A 63 28.20 1.62 36.18
N SER A 64 28.57 0.79 37.15
CA SER A 64 29.78 0.97 37.94
C SER A 64 31.08 0.62 37.19
N ARG A 65 30.99 0.06 35.98
CA ARG A 65 32.14 -0.44 35.21
C ARG A 65 32.44 0.45 34.00
N THR A 66 33.73 0.61 33.68
CA THR A 66 34.23 1.54 32.66
C THR A 66 34.56 0.88 31.31
N ASP A 67 34.55 -0.45 31.24
CA ASP A 67 35.27 -1.19 30.19
C ASP A 67 34.46 -1.42 28.88
N THR A 68 33.13 -1.22 28.89
CA THR A 68 32.28 -1.11 27.68
C THR A 68 31.05 -0.25 27.97
N PRO A 69 30.74 0.80 27.17
CA PRO A 69 29.57 1.62 27.39
C PRO A 69 28.30 0.89 26.94
N ILE A 70 27.45 0.52 27.90
CA ILE A 70 26.04 0.23 27.58
C ILE A 70 25.41 1.52 27.09
N ARG A 71 24.91 1.53 25.85
CA ARG A 71 24.41 2.76 25.22
C ARG A 71 22.92 2.98 25.45
N ASN A 72 22.17 1.90 25.56
CA ASN A 72 20.74 1.91 25.79
C ASN A 72 20.30 0.67 26.57
N PHE A 73 19.17 0.83 27.24
CA PHE A 73 18.47 -0.17 28.01
C PHE A 73 17.13 -0.45 27.34
N VAL A 74 16.75 -1.72 27.31
CA VAL A 74 15.51 -2.18 26.66
C VAL A 74 14.69 -2.96 27.68
N LEU A 75 13.41 -2.61 27.84
CA LEU A 75 12.46 -3.34 28.68
C LEU A 75 11.31 -3.87 27.83
N VAL A 76 11.04 -5.17 27.89
CA VAL A 76 9.95 -5.81 27.16
C VAL A 76 9.10 -6.66 28.12
N PRO A 77 8.01 -6.10 28.68
CA PRO A 77 7.04 -6.89 29.42
C PRO A 77 6.14 -7.69 28.47
N PHE A 78 5.76 -8.91 28.83
CA PHE A 78 4.83 -9.75 28.05
C PHE A 78 3.89 -10.55 28.97
N HIS A 79 2.70 -10.89 28.46
CA HIS A 79 1.70 -11.72 29.16
C HIS A 79 0.77 -12.46 28.17
N ASP A 80 0.18 -13.59 28.56
CA ASP A 80 -0.86 -14.30 27.80
C ASP A 80 -2.26 -13.78 28.19
N PRO A 81 -3.05 -13.22 27.27
CA PRO A 81 -4.42 -12.81 27.55
C PRO A 81 -5.42 -13.98 27.71
N GLY A 82 -4.95 -15.24 27.73
CA GLY A 82 -5.74 -16.47 27.66
C GLY A 82 -7.00 -16.50 28.52
N CYS A 83 -8.15 -16.25 27.88
CA CYS A 83 -9.50 -16.43 28.43
C CYS A 83 -10.19 -17.67 27.82
N ASP A 84 -9.42 -18.57 27.20
CA ASP A 84 -9.97 -19.68 26.40
C ASP A 84 -10.49 -20.85 27.26
N GLY A 85 -10.11 -20.95 28.54
CA GLY A 85 -10.66 -21.96 29.46
C GLY A 85 -12.04 -21.63 30.07
N LEU A 86 -12.50 -20.38 29.95
CA LEU A 86 -13.73 -19.92 30.62
C LEU A 86 -14.99 -20.01 29.73
N LEU A 87 -14.82 -20.25 28.43
CA LEU A 87 -15.93 -20.44 27.48
C LEU A 87 -16.39 -21.90 27.37
N ASP A 88 -15.49 -22.86 27.63
CA ASP A 88 -15.81 -24.30 27.55
C ASP A 88 -16.48 -24.87 28.83
N SER A 89 -16.58 -24.07 29.90
CA SER A 89 -17.14 -24.50 31.19
C SER A 89 -18.55 -23.96 31.49
N LEU A 90 -19.22 -23.30 30.53
CA LEU A 90 -20.59 -22.83 30.72
C LEU A 90 -21.61 -23.96 30.47
N PRO A 91 -22.43 -24.37 31.47
CA PRO A 91 -23.54 -25.26 31.23
C PRO A 91 -24.60 -24.55 30.39
N SER A 92 -25.17 -25.26 29.41
CA SER A 92 -26.22 -24.78 28.50
C SER A 92 -27.60 -24.63 29.17
N GLN A 93 -27.70 -23.98 30.33
CA GLN A 93 -28.98 -23.73 31.00
C GLN A 93 -29.13 -22.28 31.45
N LYS A 94 -30.33 -21.73 31.19
CA LYS A 94 -30.81 -20.42 31.65
C LYS A 94 -30.61 -20.31 33.17
N LEU A 95 -29.77 -19.37 33.59
CA LEU A 95 -29.51 -19.06 35.01
C LEU A 95 -30.46 -17.96 35.52
N ASP A 96 -30.97 -18.19 36.72
CA ASP A 96 -31.92 -17.37 37.47
C ASP A 96 -31.25 -16.15 38.12
N TYR A 97 -32.00 -15.05 38.29
CA TYR A 97 -31.54 -13.72 38.66
C TYR A 97 -30.89 -13.67 40.06
N GLU A 98 -31.22 -14.62 40.95
CA GLU A 98 -30.60 -14.73 42.29
C GLU A 98 -29.21 -15.39 42.27
N SER A 99 -28.88 -16.18 41.24
CA SER A 99 -27.54 -16.79 41.09
C SER A 99 -26.47 -15.83 40.55
N LEU A 100 -26.89 -14.66 40.04
CA LEU A 100 -26.02 -13.62 39.46
C LEU A 100 -25.35 -12.75 40.52
N LEU A 101 -25.89 -12.69 41.74
CA LEU A 101 -25.36 -11.83 42.82
C LEU A 101 -24.16 -12.45 43.55
N THR A 102 -23.93 -13.77 43.46
CA THR A 102 -22.82 -14.47 44.11
C THR A 102 -21.62 -14.75 43.18
N LYS A 103 -21.71 -14.39 41.89
CA LYS A 103 -20.65 -14.60 40.87
C LYS A 103 -20.21 -13.29 40.19
N GLN A 104 -20.23 -12.19 40.92
CA GLN A 104 -19.90 -10.87 40.39
C GLN A 104 -18.47 -10.78 39.85
N ASP A 105 -17.50 -11.45 40.48
CA ASP A 105 -16.10 -11.46 40.04
C ASP A 105 -15.88 -12.20 38.70
N VAL A 106 -16.60 -13.31 38.47
CA VAL A 106 -16.49 -14.12 37.25
C VAL A 106 -17.08 -13.38 36.04
N TYR A 107 -18.21 -12.68 36.24
CA TYR A 107 -18.85 -11.90 35.17
C TYR A 107 -18.06 -10.63 34.83
N LEU A 108 -17.42 -10.00 35.83
CA LEU A 108 -16.53 -8.85 35.64
C LEU A 108 -15.23 -9.26 34.89
N GLN A 109 -14.69 -10.44 35.16
CA GLN A 109 -13.57 -11.01 34.39
C GLN A 109 -13.96 -11.33 32.94
N LEU A 110 -15.16 -11.91 32.69
CA LEU A 110 -15.68 -12.17 31.35
C LEU A 110 -15.91 -10.89 30.53
N ILE A 111 -16.41 -9.82 31.17
CA ILE A 111 -16.59 -8.51 30.54
C ILE A 111 -15.23 -7.86 30.22
N LYS A 112 -14.24 -7.97 31.12
CA LYS A 112 -12.86 -7.51 30.88
C LYS A 112 -12.21 -8.26 29.70
N CYS A 113 -12.45 -9.55 29.55
CA CYS A 113 -11.99 -10.34 28.40
C CYS A 113 -12.67 -9.97 27.07
N LYS A 114 -13.97 -9.62 27.07
CA LYS A 114 -14.67 -9.19 25.85
C LYS A 114 -14.33 -7.78 25.39
N LEU A 115 -13.94 -6.88 26.30
CA LEU A 115 -13.68 -5.47 25.98
C LEU A 115 -12.25 -5.17 25.51
N LYS A 116 -11.26 -6.06 25.75
CA LYS A 116 -9.84 -5.87 25.38
C LYS A 116 -9.41 -6.53 24.05
N LYS A 117 -10.35 -6.93 23.18
CA LYS A 117 -10.06 -7.50 21.84
C LYS A 117 -9.84 -6.44 20.75
N ALA A 118 -9.16 -5.34 21.07
CA ALA A 118 -8.73 -4.35 20.07
C ALA A 118 -7.20 -4.40 19.97
N PRO A 119 -6.62 -4.78 18.81
CA PRO A 119 -5.18 -4.73 18.63
C PRO A 119 -4.70 -3.27 18.70
N GLY A 120 -3.57 -3.04 19.38
CA GLY A 120 -2.84 -1.79 19.27
C GLY A 120 -2.36 -1.53 17.83
N PRO A 121 -1.92 -0.30 17.51
CA PRO A 121 -1.66 0.15 16.14
C PRO A 121 -0.61 -0.65 15.35
N ASP A 122 0.17 -1.54 16.00
CA ASP A 122 1.22 -2.35 15.36
C ASP A 122 0.88 -3.85 15.23
N GLY A 123 -0.35 -4.27 15.51
CA GLY A 123 -0.85 -5.58 15.09
C GLY A 123 -0.22 -6.83 15.74
N ILE A 124 0.62 -6.71 16.78
CA ILE A 124 1.04 -7.85 17.63
C ILE A 124 0.26 -7.74 18.95
N PRO A 125 -0.75 -8.57 19.22
CA PRO A 125 -1.75 -8.21 20.22
C PRO A 125 -1.26 -8.20 21.69
N ASP A 126 -0.13 -8.84 22.05
CA ASP A 126 0.10 -9.25 23.45
C ASP A 126 1.56 -9.13 23.96
N ILE A 127 2.38 -8.27 23.33
CA ILE A 127 3.67 -7.84 23.90
C ILE A 127 3.46 -6.42 24.41
N GLY A 128 3.76 -6.15 25.68
CA GLY A 128 3.64 -4.81 26.25
C GLY A 128 4.56 -3.80 25.53
N PRO A 129 4.37 -2.49 25.76
CA PRO A 129 5.15 -1.48 25.05
C PRO A 129 6.65 -1.69 25.31
N VAL A 130 7.42 -1.84 24.24
CA VAL A 130 8.89 -1.91 24.29
C VAL A 130 9.40 -0.55 24.75
N SER A 131 9.98 -0.48 25.95
CA SER A 131 10.66 0.74 26.43
C SER A 131 12.12 0.71 26.01
N ILE A 132 12.61 1.81 25.44
CA ILE A 132 14.01 1.99 25.06
C ILE A 132 14.47 3.34 25.62
N THR A 133 15.51 3.33 26.43
CA THR A 133 16.07 4.55 27.00
C THR A 133 17.59 4.46 27.12
N SER A 134 18.28 5.59 26.96
CA SER A 134 19.71 5.71 27.27
C SER A 134 19.95 6.20 28.70
N ASP A 135 18.91 6.63 29.42
CA ASP A 135 19.00 7.08 30.81
C ASP A 135 18.79 5.89 31.76
N PRO A 136 19.83 5.48 32.52
CA PRO A 136 19.69 4.39 33.48
C PRO A 136 18.69 4.68 34.62
N LYS A 137 18.47 5.96 34.98
CA LYS A 137 17.47 6.31 36.00
C LYS A 137 16.06 6.13 35.49
N GLN A 138 15.81 6.51 34.24
CA GLN A 138 14.54 6.24 33.57
C GLN A 138 14.32 4.73 33.46
N PHE A 139 15.34 3.96 33.06
CA PHE A 139 15.23 2.51 32.98
C PHE A 139 14.90 1.88 34.35
N GLN A 140 15.55 2.36 35.41
CA GLN A 140 15.26 1.93 36.79
C GLN A 140 13.83 2.27 37.23
N HIS A 141 13.31 3.41 36.80
CA HIS A 141 11.92 3.81 37.04
C HIS A 141 10.95 2.91 36.30
N ASP A 142 11.15 2.70 35.00
CA ASP A 142 10.33 1.81 34.16
C ASP A 142 10.28 0.39 34.73
N LEU A 143 11.41 -0.11 35.24
CA LEU A 143 11.50 -1.40 35.91
C LEU A 143 10.64 -1.43 37.18
N GLN A 144 10.67 -0.38 38.00
CA GLN A 144 9.88 -0.27 39.24
C GLN A 144 8.37 -0.11 38.99
N GLU A 145 7.99 0.37 37.81
CA GLU A 145 6.59 0.48 37.40
C GLU A 145 6.01 -0.83 36.83
N LEU A 146 6.81 -1.90 36.70
CA LEU A 146 6.27 -3.20 36.32
C LEU A 146 5.33 -3.73 37.40
N PHE A 147 4.14 -4.11 36.98
CA PHE A 147 3.14 -4.78 37.81
C PHE A 147 2.54 -5.95 37.05
N VAL A 148 2.04 -6.94 37.80
CA VAL A 148 1.35 -8.09 37.23
C VAL A 148 0.07 -7.67 36.52
N GLN A 149 -0.06 -8.03 35.23
CA GLN A 149 -1.16 -7.56 34.36
C GLN A 149 -2.34 -8.55 34.25
N GLY A 150 -2.34 -9.62 35.05
CA GLY A 150 -3.27 -10.74 34.89
C GLY A 150 -2.95 -11.58 33.64
N GLY A 151 -3.58 -12.74 33.51
CA GLY A 151 -3.30 -13.71 32.44
C GLY A 151 -3.67 -15.13 32.88
N GLY A 152 -3.83 -16.05 31.93
CA GLY A 152 -4.01 -17.47 32.25
C GLY A 152 -2.68 -18.10 32.66
N ASP A 153 -2.70 -19.18 33.45
CA ASP A 153 -1.48 -19.93 33.75
C ASP A 153 -0.99 -20.66 32.47
N CYS A 154 0.29 -20.49 32.11
CA CYS A 154 1.10 -21.30 31.19
C CYS A 154 0.37 -22.03 30.04
N PRO A 155 0.73 -21.81 28.76
CA PRO A 155 1.99 -21.23 28.24
C PRO A 155 1.91 -19.75 27.79
N GLU A 156 3.06 -19.08 27.63
CA GLU A 156 3.17 -17.62 27.44
C GLU A 156 3.74 -17.15 26.08
N MET A 157 3.50 -15.89 25.67
CA MET A 157 3.97 -15.31 24.39
C MET A 157 5.42 -14.78 24.45
N SER A 158 6.35 -15.59 24.97
CA SER A 158 7.71 -15.17 25.28
C SER A 158 8.64 -15.05 24.07
N VAL A 159 8.47 -15.85 23.00
CA VAL A 159 9.38 -15.84 21.85
C VAL A 159 9.24 -14.55 21.04
N GLY A 160 8.02 -14.04 20.89
CA GLY A 160 7.74 -12.74 20.31
C GLY A 160 8.38 -11.60 21.11
N ALA A 161 8.32 -11.66 22.44
CA ALA A 161 8.95 -10.64 23.29
C ALA A 161 10.48 -10.62 23.14
N ILE A 162 11.10 -11.81 23.04
CA ILE A 162 12.54 -11.95 22.76
C ILE A 162 12.88 -11.37 21.37
N HIS A 163 12.05 -11.63 20.36
CA HIS A 163 12.21 -11.05 19.03
C HIS A 163 12.23 -9.52 19.10
N SER A 164 11.22 -8.90 19.73
CA SER A 164 11.14 -7.46 19.88
C SER A 164 12.35 -6.87 20.61
N ALA A 165 12.83 -7.54 21.66
CA ALA A 165 14.04 -7.10 22.38
C ALA A 165 15.29 -7.13 21.48
N LEU A 166 15.47 -8.18 20.67
CA LEU A 166 16.61 -8.31 19.76
C LEU A 166 16.58 -7.31 18.60
N GLU A 167 15.39 -7.00 18.10
CA GLU A 167 15.19 -6.09 16.97
C GLU A 167 15.72 -4.68 17.28
N VAL A 168 15.41 -4.19 18.49
CA VAL A 168 15.76 -2.84 18.96
C VAL A 168 17.11 -2.78 19.69
N SER A 169 17.71 -3.93 19.99
CA SER A 169 19.02 -4.00 20.63
C SER A 169 20.16 -3.82 19.64
N LEU A 170 21.26 -3.22 20.12
CA LEU A 170 22.50 -3.09 19.36
C LEU A 170 23.18 -4.46 19.15
N PRO A 171 24.10 -4.62 18.18
CA PRO A 171 24.90 -5.83 18.09
C PRO A 171 25.75 -6.08 19.35
N GLY A 172 25.96 -7.35 19.72
CA GLY A 172 26.71 -7.75 20.91
C GLY A 172 25.99 -7.47 22.23
N SER A 173 24.65 -7.37 22.21
CA SER A 173 23.83 -7.06 23.38
C SER A 173 23.59 -8.25 24.29
N PHE A 174 23.22 -7.97 25.54
CA PHE A 174 22.82 -8.96 26.53
C PHE A 174 21.31 -8.89 26.74
N ILE A 175 20.62 -10.00 26.50
CA ILE A 175 19.19 -10.13 26.67
C ILE A 175 18.94 -11.12 27.81
N TYR A 176 18.30 -10.67 28.87
CA TYR A 176 17.88 -11.51 29.99
C TYR A 176 16.38 -11.75 29.91
N VAL A 177 15.98 -13.02 29.90
CA VAL A 177 14.58 -13.43 29.79
C VAL A 177 14.17 -14.06 31.12
N PHE A 178 13.17 -13.49 31.75
CA PHE A 178 12.61 -13.96 33.02
C PHE A 178 11.18 -14.44 32.80
N THR A 179 10.93 -15.72 33.07
CA THR A 179 9.59 -16.34 32.92
C THR A 179 9.50 -17.61 33.75
N ASP A 180 8.34 -17.90 34.31
CA ASP A 180 8.05 -19.17 34.97
C ASP A 180 7.35 -20.17 34.02
N ALA A 181 7.13 -19.77 32.77
CA ALA A 181 6.31 -20.47 31.79
C ALA A 181 7.07 -20.94 30.54
N ARG A 182 6.52 -22.00 29.91
CA ARG A 182 6.94 -22.44 28.57
C ARG A 182 6.38 -21.52 27.48
N ALA A 183 7.08 -21.39 26.36
CA ALA A 183 6.64 -20.57 25.24
C ALA A 183 5.43 -21.18 24.51
N LYS A 184 4.37 -20.39 24.33
CA LYS A 184 3.17 -20.68 23.53
C LYS A 184 3.45 -20.50 22.03
N ASP A 185 4.28 -19.51 21.69
CA ASP A 185 4.63 -19.10 20.34
C ASP A 185 5.97 -19.68 19.85
N TYR A 186 6.38 -20.83 20.39
CA TYR A 186 7.62 -21.53 20.04
C TYR A 186 7.83 -21.81 18.54
N ARG A 187 6.77 -21.76 17.72
CA ARG A 187 6.86 -21.89 16.25
C ARG A 187 7.61 -20.72 15.60
N ARG A 188 7.67 -19.56 16.25
CA ARG A 188 8.41 -18.36 15.79
C ARG A 188 9.92 -18.42 16.03
N LYS A 189 10.43 -19.54 16.57
CA LYS A 189 11.85 -19.69 16.93
C LYS A 189 12.83 -19.30 15.84
N GLN A 190 12.52 -19.59 14.58
CA GLN A 190 13.40 -19.29 13.46
C GLN A 190 13.68 -17.80 13.34
N GLU A 191 12.68 -16.94 13.54
CA GLU A 191 12.86 -15.47 13.49
C GLU A 191 13.86 -15.01 14.56
N VAL A 192 13.74 -15.50 15.79
CA VAL A 192 14.64 -15.18 16.91
C VAL A 192 16.05 -15.69 16.67
N LEU A 193 16.21 -16.95 16.23
CA LEU A 193 17.54 -17.53 15.95
C LEU A 193 18.29 -16.74 14.87
N GLN A 194 17.57 -16.27 13.85
CA GLN A 194 18.14 -15.42 12.79
C GLN A 194 18.59 -14.07 13.34
N LEU A 195 17.77 -13.41 14.17
CA LEU A 195 18.12 -12.14 14.81
C LEU A 195 19.29 -12.27 15.79
N VAL A 196 19.35 -13.35 16.58
CA VAL A 196 20.49 -13.66 17.46
C VAL A 196 21.79 -13.71 16.65
N GLN A 197 21.78 -14.42 15.52
CA GLN A 197 22.95 -14.52 14.64
C GLN A 197 23.29 -13.18 13.97
N LEU A 198 22.29 -12.39 13.57
CA LEU A 198 22.50 -11.06 12.97
C LEU A 198 23.10 -10.08 13.98
N ARG A 199 22.56 -10.04 15.19
CA ARG A 199 23.00 -9.11 16.24
C ARG A 199 24.20 -9.64 17.03
N GLN A 200 24.57 -10.92 16.90
CA GLN A 200 25.62 -11.54 17.72
C GLN A 200 25.35 -11.37 19.22
N SER A 201 24.08 -11.30 19.61
CA SER A 201 23.65 -11.00 20.97
C SER A 201 23.48 -12.27 21.80
N GLN A 202 23.76 -12.20 23.10
CA GLN A 202 23.61 -13.31 24.03
C GLN A 202 22.24 -13.27 24.72
N VAL A 203 21.52 -14.39 24.71
CA VAL A 203 20.23 -14.54 25.40
C VAL A 203 20.40 -15.48 26.59
N VAL A 204 20.10 -14.99 27.79
CA VAL A 204 20.18 -15.74 29.05
C VAL A 204 18.79 -15.91 29.62
N PHE A 205 18.40 -17.16 29.90
CA PHE A 205 17.09 -17.49 30.43
C PHE A 205 17.18 -17.76 31.93
N VAL A 206 16.29 -17.14 32.70
CA VAL A 206 16.11 -17.37 34.12
C VAL A 206 14.68 -17.83 34.34
N LEU A 207 14.52 -19.14 34.56
CA LEU A 207 13.24 -19.82 34.63
C LEU A 207 12.94 -20.22 36.08
N THR A 208 11.87 -19.69 36.67
CA THR A 208 11.56 -19.86 38.12
C THR A 208 10.43 -20.84 38.44
N GLY A 209 9.79 -21.42 37.40
CA GLY A 209 8.66 -22.35 37.54
C GLY A 209 8.79 -23.60 36.67
N ASP A 210 7.93 -24.59 36.97
CA ASP A 210 7.88 -25.90 36.31
C ASP A 210 6.53 -26.09 35.63
N CYS A 211 6.32 -25.42 34.50
CA CYS A 211 5.09 -25.54 33.70
C CYS A 211 5.06 -26.83 32.85
N GLY A 212 5.24 -27.96 33.53
CA GLY A 212 5.11 -29.31 33.02
C GLY A 212 6.38 -29.90 32.40
N ASP A 213 6.20 -30.88 31.53
CA ASP A 213 7.29 -31.66 30.95
C ASP A 213 8.28 -30.79 30.14
N ARG A 214 9.53 -30.73 30.61
CA ARG A 214 10.65 -30.03 29.95
C ARG A 214 10.99 -30.60 28.57
N SER A 215 10.48 -31.78 28.23
CA SER A 215 10.58 -32.32 26.88
C SER A 215 9.72 -31.58 25.86
N GLN A 216 8.74 -30.78 26.29
CA GLN A 216 7.83 -30.06 25.41
C GLN A 216 8.55 -29.04 24.50
N PRO A 217 8.07 -28.85 23.24
CA PRO A 217 8.66 -27.89 22.30
C PRO A 217 8.76 -26.45 22.83
N GLY A 218 7.82 -26.02 23.67
CA GLY A 218 7.79 -24.70 24.28
C GLY A 218 8.91 -24.42 25.29
N TYR A 219 9.53 -25.45 25.88
CA TYR A 219 10.74 -25.31 26.69
C TYR A 219 12.00 -25.48 25.84
N ARG A 220 11.99 -26.45 24.91
CA ARG A 220 13.13 -26.69 24.00
C ARG A 220 13.55 -25.45 23.21
N VAL A 221 12.62 -24.57 22.87
CA VAL A 221 12.94 -23.33 22.17
C VAL A 221 13.89 -22.43 22.96
N TYR A 222 13.77 -22.35 24.29
CA TYR A 222 14.68 -21.57 25.12
C TYR A 222 16.08 -22.19 25.12
N GLU A 223 16.17 -23.53 25.23
CA GLU A 223 17.43 -24.25 25.12
C GLU A 223 18.11 -24.00 23.77
N GLU A 224 17.36 -24.06 22.67
CA GLU A 224 17.87 -23.81 21.31
C GLU A 224 18.35 -22.35 21.11
N ILE A 225 17.61 -21.37 21.65
CA ILE A 225 18.01 -19.96 21.60
C ILE A 225 19.28 -19.74 22.42
N ALA A 226 19.33 -20.24 23.66
CA ALA A 226 20.50 -20.15 24.53
C ALA A 226 21.72 -20.87 23.92
N ALA A 227 21.52 -22.04 23.31
CA ALA A 227 22.55 -22.73 22.56
C ALA A 227 23.12 -21.88 21.42
N THR A 228 22.23 -21.33 20.59
CA THR A 228 22.61 -20.54 19.42
C THR A 228 23.30 -19.24 19.78
N SER A 229 22.90 -18.60 20.88
CA SER A 229 23.46 -17.33 21.35
C SER A 229 24.68 -17.49 22.29
N SER A 230 25.21 -18.72 22.45
CA SER A 230 26.13 -19.10 23.54
C SER A 230 25.70 -18.58 24.92
N GLY A 231 24.39 -18.47 25.12
CA GLY A 231 23.72 -18.09 26.34
C GLY A 231 23.70 -19.21 27.36
N GLN A 232 22.92 -18.99 28.42
CA GLN A 232 22.75 -19.93 29.52
C GLN A 232 21.27 -20.00 29.90
N ILE A 233 20.88 -21.14 30.44
CA ILE A 233 19.54 -21.38 30.94
C ILE A 233 19.62 -21.81 32.39
N PHE A 234 18.90 -21.09 33.25
CA PHE A 234 18.83 -21.36 34.68
C PHE A 234 17.44 -21.88 35.00
N HIS A 235 17.36 -23.12 35.47
CA HIS A 235 16.15 -23.68 36.05
C HIS A 235 16.23 -23.54 37.56
N LEU A 236 15.36 -22.70 38.11
CA LEU A 236 15.36 -22.30 39.50
C LEU A 236 14.07 -22.73 40.18
N ASP A 237 14.18 -23.19 41.41
CA ASP A 237 13.05 -23.20 42.32
C ASP A 237 12.82 -21.76 42.84
N LYS A 238 11.58 -21.41 43.24
CA LYS A 238 11.23 -20.08 43.76
C LYS A 238 12.13 -19.58 44.90
N GLN A 239 12.71 -20.49 45.68
CA GLN A 239 13.62 -20.15 46.80
C GLN A 239 15.05 -19.79 46.35
N GLN A 240 15.42 -20.09 45.10
CA GLN A 240 16.78 -20.00 44.56
C GLN A 240 17.02 -18.76 43.67
N VAL A 241 15.98 -17.95 43.43
CA VAL A 241 16.00 -16.78 42.54
C VAL A 241 17.12 -15.79 42.89
N ASN A 242 17.28 -15.48 44.18
CA ASN A 242 18.29 -14.53 44.64
C ASN A 242 19.74 -15.02 44.45
N GLU A 243 19.99 -16.33 44.55
CA GLU A 243 21.33 -16.90 44.37
C GLU A 243 21.81 -16.74 42.92
N VAL A 244 20.89 -16.93 41.96
CA VAL A 244 21.20 -16.79 40.53
C VAL A 244 21.31 -15.35 40.11
N LEU A 245 20.46 -14.46 40.62
CA LEU A 245 20.58 -13.03 40.32
C LEU A 245 21.92 -12.46 40.83
N LYS A 246 22.42 -12.95 41.97
CA LYS A 246 23.77 -12.63 42.47
C LYS A 246 24.85 -13.15 41.52
N TRP A 247 24.69 -14.35 40.98
CA TRP A 247 25.61 -14.89 39.97
C TRP A 247 25.59 -14.07 38.66
N VAL A 248 24.39 -13.71 38.17
CA VAL A 248 24.26 -12.87 36.97
C VAL A 248 25.01 -11.56 37.20
N GLU A 249 24.80 -10.90 38.35
CA GLU A 249 25.54 -9.70 38.75
C GLU A 249 27.07 -9.87 38.71
N GLU A 250 27.60 -11.02 39.17
CA GLU A 250 29.04 -11.29 39.17
C GLU A 250 29.60 -11.59 37.77
N THR A 251 28.77 -12.18 36.88
CA THR A 251 29.19 -12.68 35.56
C THR A 251 28.84 -11.79 34.38
N VAL A 252 27.99 -10.77 34.53
CA VAL A 252 27.84 -9.74 33.50
C VAL A 252 29.15 -8.96 33.43
N GLN A 253 29.97 -9.26 32.42
CA GLN A 253 31.33 -8.73 32.28
C GLN A 253 31.48 -8.09 30.92
N ALA A 254 32.09 -6.90 30.91
CA ALA A 254 32.59 -6.27 29.71
C ALA A 254 33.69 -7.15 29.11
N MET A 255 33.83 -7.16 27.78
CA MET A 255 34.92 -7.88 27.10
C MET A 255 34.87 -9.40 27.36
N LYS A 256 33.66 -9.93 27.47
CA LYS A 256 33.41 -11.36 27.59
C LYS A 256 33.75 -12.03 26.25
N VAL A 257 34.67 -12.99 26.30
CA VAL A 257 35.07 -13.80 25.15
C VAL A 257 34.66 -15.25 25.35
N HIS A 258 34.47 -15.99 24.26
CA HIS A 258 34.10 -17.39 24.29
C HIS A 258 35.32 -18.26 24.03
N LEU A 259 35.55 -19.26 24.89
CA LEU A 259 36.66 -20.20 24.77
C LEU A 259 36.19 -21.59 24.34
N LEU A 260 34.97 -21.97 24.70
CA LEU A 260 34.34 -23.24 24.31
C LEU A 260 32.81 -23.12 24.48
N SER A 261 32.07 -23.68 23.53
CA SER A 261 30.63 -23.88 23.63
C SER A 261 30.30 -25.27 23.08
N SER A 262 29.59 -26.10 23.87
CA SER A 262 29.13 -27.41 23.40
C SER A 262 27.83 -27.83 24.08
N ASP A 263 26.97 -28.53 23.35
CA ASP A 263 25.70 -29.08 23.83
C ASP A 263 25.63 -30.58 23.58
N HIS A 264 25.11 -31.31 24.57
CA HIS A 264 25.11 -32.77 24.60
C HIS A 264 23.73 -33.28 24.94
N GLU A 265 23.18 -34.13 24.07
CA GLU A 265 21.83 -34.69 24.20
C GLU A 265 21.72 -35.80 25.25
N LEU A 266 22.85 -36.42 25.60
CA LEU A 266 22.94 -37.55 26.51
C LEU A 266 23.94 -37.28 27.62
N GLY A 267 23.80 -38.00 28.73
CA GLY A 267 24.77 -37.98 29.82
C GLY A 267 26.10 -38.54 29.35
N GLN A 268 27.16 -37.74 29.49
CA GLN A 268 28.50 -38.15 29.13
C GLN A 268 29.56 -37.38 29.92
N GLU A 269 30.78 -37.91 29.89
CA GLU A 269 31.98 -37.28 30.43
C GLU A 269 32.87 -36.85 29.27
N THR A 270 33.21 -35.56 29.20
CA THR A 270 34.05 -34.99 28.14
C THR A 270 35.29 -34.34 28.70
N ARG A 271 36.37 -34.35 27.90
CA ARG A 271 37.67 -33.76 28.22
C ARG A 271 38.10 -32.83 27.10
N TRP A 272 38.47 -31.62 27.47
CA TRP A 272 38.89 -30.55 26.57
C TRP A 272 40.28 -30.04 26.96
N GLU A 273 41.10 -29.74 25.97
CA GLU A 273 42.35 -29.02 26.16
C GLU A 273 42.15 -27.58 25.68
N LEU A 274 42.40 -26.61 26.55
CA LEU A 274 42.10 -25.20 26.32
C LEU A 274 43.37 -24.37 26.57
N PRO A 275 43.95 -23.73 25.55
CA PRO A 275 45.06 -22.80 25.76
C PRO A 275 44.53 -21.53 26.41
N PHE A 276 45.01 -21.22 27.61
CA PHE A 276 44.76 -19.94 28.27
C PHE A 276 45.96 -19.03 28.00
N ASP A 277 45.68 -17.89 27.39
CA ASP A 277 46.68 -16.90 27.06
C ASP A 277 46.74 -15.79 28.14
N PRO A 278 47.85 -15.01 28.20
CA PRO A 278 48.05 -13.96 29.20
C PRO A 278 46.98 -12.85 29.22
N SER A 279 46.19 -12.67 28.16
CA SER A 279 45.16 -11.62 28.14
C SER A 279 43.91 -11.99 28.96
N LEU A 280 43.74 -13.28 29.31
CA LEU A 280 42.61 -13.75 30.11
C LEU A 280 42.76 -13.32 31.57
N LYS A 281 41.93 -12.37 32.00
CA LYS A 281 41.87 -11.92 33.40
C LYS A 281 41.05 -12.85 34.28
N GLU A 282 40.10 -13.55 33.67
CA GLU A 282 39.14 -14.39 34.37
C GLU A 282 38.64 -15.46 33.41
N VAL A 283 38.38 -16.66 33.91
CA VAL A 283 37.74 -17.76 33.17
C VAL A 283 36.60 -18.32 34.01
N THR A 284 35.43 -18.44 33.38
CA THR A 284 34.23 -19.01 33.97
C THR A 284 33.82 -20.24 33.17
N VAL A 285 33.61 -21.35 33.88
CA VAL A 285 33.09 -22.60 33.32
C VAL A 285 31.69 -22.79 33.88
N SER A 286 30.68 -22.76 33.01
CA SER A 286 29.29 -23.02 33.34
C SER A 286 28.85 -24.34 32.71
N LEU A 287 28.39 -25.27 33.54
CA LEU A 287 27.87 -26.58 33.13
C LEU A 287 26.43 -26.71 33.62
N SER A 288 25.48 -26.65 32.70
CA SER A 288 24.04 -26.80 32.99
C SER A 288 23.60 -28.21 32.62
N GLY A 289 22.93 -28.91 33.53
CA GLY A 289 22.48 -30.30 33.36
C GLY A 289 22.42 -31.05 34.69
N PRO A 290 21.86 -32.27 34.71
CA PRO A 290 21.71 -33.05 35.94
C PRO A 290 23.06 -33.55 36.47
N THR A 291 23.22 -33.55 37.79
CA THR A 291 24.46 -33.92 38.51
C THR A 291 25.75 -33.36 37.86
N PRO A 292 25.87 -32.02 37.70
CA PRO A 292 26.99 -31.42 36.98
C PRO A 292 28.29 -31.58 37.77
N ARG A 293 29.39 -31.94 37.10
CA ARG A 293 30.73 -32.09 37.69
C ARG A 293 31.76 -31.40 36.82
N ILE A 294 32.57 -30.54 37.43
CA ILE A 294 33.68 -29.83 36.77
C ILE A 294 34.99 -30.18 37.47
N LYS A 295 36.01 -30.54 36.69
CA LYS A 295 37.40 -30.71 37.15
C LYS A 295 38.33 -29.97 36.23
N LEU A 296 39.13 -29.07 36.79
CA LEU A 296 40.09 -28.27 36.06
C LEU A 296 41.52 -28.68 36.48
N ARG A 297 42.41 -28.83 35.50
CA ARG A 297 43.84 -29.01 35.74
C ARG A 297 44.65 -27.90 35.10
N ASP A 298 45.61 -27.39 35.85
CA ASP A 298 46.55 -26.37 35.38
C ASP A 298 47.55 -26.96 34.35
N PRO A 299 48.38 -26.11 33.72
CA PRO A 299 49.36 -26.57 32.72
C PRO A 299 50.45 -27.51 33.26
N HIS A 300 50.58 -27.65 34.58
CA HIS A 300 51.50 -28.60 35.22
C HIS A 300 50.79 -29.93 35.58
N GLY A 301 49.50 -30.07 35.24
CA GLY A 301 48.68 -31.23 35.54
C GLY A 301 48.08 -31.25 36.95
N GLY A 302 48.29 -30.19 37.74
CA GLY A 302 47.75 -30.06 39.10
C GLY A 302 46.24 -29.80 39.09
N ILE A 303 45.49 -30.48 39.97
CA ILE A 303 44.05 -30.22 40.12
C ILE A 303 43.86 -28.87 40.79
N VAL A 304 43.06 -28.00 40.17
CA VAL A 304 42.75 -26.66 40.67
C VAL A 304 41.48 -26.72 41.51
N GLY A 305 41.61 -26.33 42.78
CA GLY A 305 40.49 -26.17 43.72
C GLY A 305 40.55 -24.81 44.41
N GLU A 306 39.82 -24.66 45.53
CA GLU A 306 39.72 -23.39 46.25
C GLU A 306 41.07 -22.79 46.66
N ARG A 307 42.01 -23.64 47.10
CA ARG A 307 43.37 -23.21 47.49
C ARG A 307 44.16 -22.61 46.33
N GLN A 308 43.82 -22.98 45.10
CA GLN A 308 44.42 -22.47 43.87
C GLN A 308 43.62 -21.30 43.27
N GLY A 309 42.60 -20.80 43.99
CA GLY A 309 41.80 -19.65 43.59
C GLY A 309 40.56 -19.98 42.78
N LEU A 310 40.18 -21.26 42.65
CA LEU A 310 38.90 -21.64 42.04
C LEU A 310 37.76 -21.26 42.98
N ARG A 311 36.82 -20.46 42.49
CA ARG A 311 35.63 -20.04 43.23
C ARG A 311 34.41 -20.68 42.62
N GLU A 312 33.60 -21.34 43.43
CA GLU A 312 32.25 -21.74 43.05
C GLU A 312 31.36 -20.49 43.08
N LEU A 313 30.84 -20.08 41.92
CA LEU A 313 29.95 -18.91 41.82
C LEU A 313 28.48 -19.30 41.96
N LEU A 314 28.12 -20.48 41.46
CA LEU A 314 26.75 -21.01 41.53
C LEU A 314 26.78 -22.54 41.51
N ASN A 315 25.98 -23.16 42.36
CA ASN A 315 25.84 -24.60 42.42
C ASN A 315 24.41 -24.94 42.82
N ILE A 316 23.57 -25.16 41.81
CA ILE A 316 22.19 -25.59 42.00
C ILE A 316 22.16 -27.09 41.76
N PRO A 317 21.86 -27.89 42.79
CA PRO A 317 21.81 -29.35 42.67
C PRO A 317 20.93 -29.77 41.49
N ASN A 318 21.46 -30.68 40.66
CA ASN A 318 20.78 -31.22 39.47
C ASN A 318 20.38 -30.19 38.39
N SER A 319 20.85 -28.95 38.46
CA SER A 319 20.52 -27.90 37.48
C SER A 319 21.78 -27.29 36.86
N VAL A 320 22.70 -26.73 37.65
CA VAL A 320 23.87 -26.03 37.11
C VAL A 320 25.02 -25.98 38.11
N LEU A 321 26.26 -26.05 37.60
CA LEU A 321 27.48 -25.75 38.35
C LEU A 321 28.30 -24.73 37.56
N VAL A 322 28.62 -23.60 38.21
CA VAL A 322 29.44 -22.54 37.65
C VAL A 322 30.64 -22.27 38.54
N VAL A 323 31.83 -22.44 37.98
CA VAL A 323 33.10 -22.16 38.66
C VAL A 323 33.86 -21.06 37.93
N ASN A 324 34.67 -20.34 38.68
CA ASN A 324 35.41 -19.19 38.22
C ASN A 324 36.86 -19.22 38.70
N LEU A 325 37.76 -18.80 37.83
CA LEU A 325 39.18 -18.68 38.11
C LEU A 325 39.66 -17.30 37.67
N LYS A 326 40.18 -16.52 38.63
CA LYS A 326 40.77 -15.21 38.36
C LYS A 326 42.27 -15.34 38.12
N ASN A 327 42.77 -14.54 37.17
CA ASN A 327 44.16 -14.48 36.75
C ASN A 327 44.76 -15.89 36.50
N PRO A 328 44.16 -16.69 35.59
CA PRO A 328 44.71 -17.99 35.25
C PRO A 328 46.14 -17.87 34.75
N ARG A 329 46.97 -18.88 35.04
CA ARG A 329 48.31 -18.98 34.48
C ARG A 329 48.23 -19.26 32.97
N PRO A 330 49.07 -18.63 32.14
CA PRO A 330 49.16 -18.98 30.73
C PRO A 330 49.60 -20.43 30.52
N GLY A 331 49.08 -21.09 29.50
CA GLY A 331 49.44 -22.45 29.11
C GLY A 331 48.24 -23.33 28.75
N LEU A 332 48.49 -24.62 28.54
CA LEU A 332 47.45 -25.57 28.16
C LEU A 332 46.73 -26.12 29.39
N TRP A 333 45.43 -25.82 29.52
CA TRP A 333 44.60 -26.28 30.62
C TRP A 333 43.76 -27.48 30.19
N THR A 334 43.60 -28.45 31.08
CA THR A 334 42.66 -29.56 30.87
C THR A 334 41.37 -29.30 31.64
N LEU A 335 40.26 -29.21 30.91
CA LEU A 335 38.91 -29.19 31.46
C LEU A 335 38.26 -30.57 31.31
N LYS A 336 37.78 -31.14 32.41
CA LYS A 336 36.99 -32.38 32.41
C LYS A 336 35.63 -32.11 33.01
N VAL A 337 34.57 -32.40 32.27
CA VAL A 337 33.18 -32.21 32.72
C VAL A 337 32.39 -33.50 32.61
N ALA A 338 31.41 -33.68 33.49
CA ALA A 338 30.46 -34.79 33.40
C ALA A 338 29.07 -34.37 33.87
N SER A 339 28.05 -34.91 33.21
CA SER A 339 26.65 -34.80 33.62
C SER A 339 25.93 -36.12 33.32
N SER A 340 24.91 -36.47 34.10
CA SER A 340 24.18 -37.74 33.98
C SER A 340 23.13 -37.75 32.87
N GLY A 341 22.86 -36.60 32.24
CA GLY A 341 21.84 -36.46 31.20
C GLY A 341 22.22 -35.36 30.20
N ARG A 342 21.21 -34.84 29.48
CA ARG A 342 21.38 -33.71 28.57
C ARG A 342 22.02 -32.54 29.32
N HIS A 343 23.04 -31.93 28.72
CA HIS A 343 23.76 -30.83 29.36
C HIS A 343 24.39 -29.88 28.34
N THR A 344 24.66 -28.66 28.78
CA THR A 344 25.34 -27.62 28.01
C THR A 344 26.58 -27.14 28.76
N LEU A 345 27.66 -26.91 28.03
CA LEU A 345 28.92 -26.40 28.54
C LEU A 345 29.24 -25.06 27.88
N ARG A 346 29.48 -24.04 28.70
CA ARG A 346 29.96 -22.72 28.27
C ARG A 346 31.23 -22.39 29.03
N VAL A 347 32.32 -22.17 28.30
CA VAL A 347 33.57 -21.64 28.86
C VAL A 347 33.79 -20.26 28.28
N THR A 348 33.78 -19.26 29.15
CA THR A 348 33.94 -17.85 28.79
C THR A 348 35.08 -17.25 29.58
N GLY A 349 35.70 -16.20 29.06
CA GLY A 349 36.70 -15.43 29.78
C GLY A 349 36.52 -13.93 29.66
N VAL A 350 37.33 -13.18 30.39
CA VAL A 350 37.44 -11.72 30.25
C VAL A 350 38.75 -11.41 29.57
N SER A 351 38.70 -10.87 28.36
CA SER A 351 39.87 -10.57 27.56
C SER A 351 39.57 -9.50 26.51
N ASN A 352 40.57 -8.67 26.20
CA ASN A 352 40.53 -7.73 25.08
C ASN A 352 40.80 -8.40 23.72
N LEU A 353 41.39 -9.59 23.74
CA LEU A 353 41.69 -10.39 22.57
C LEU A 353 40.43 -11.17 22.18
N ASP A 354 39.78 -10.74 21.10
CA ASP A 354 38.58 -11.36 20.56
C ASP A 354 38.54 -11.23 19.04
N PHE A 355 37.54 -11.80 18.39
CA PHE A 355 37.36 -11.65 16.96
C PHE A 355 35.90 -11.54 16.54
N ARG A 356 35.69 -10.93 15.36
CA ARG A 356 34.44 -11.00 14.62
C ARG A 356 34.64 -11.66 13.27
N ALA A 357 33.61 -12.32 12.76
CA ALA A 357 33.61 -12.96 11.45
C ALA A 357 32.48 -12.40 10.57
N GLY A 358 32.77 -12.24 9.28
CA GLY A 358 31.82 -11.90 8.23
C GLY A 358 32.01 -12.82 7.03
N PHE A 359 30.94 -13.10 6.29
CA PHE A 359 30.89 -14.06 5.19
C PHE A 359 30.68 -13.33 3.86
N SER A 360 31.37 -13.74 2.80
CA SER A 360 31.17 -13.18 1.47
C SER A 360 31.31 -14.28 0.41
N THR A 361 30.61 -14.15 -0.71
CA THR A 361 30.76 -15.06 -1.85
C THR A 361 32.01 -14.75 -2.69
N SER A 362 32.71 -13.66 -2.39
CA SER A 362 34.01 -13.32 -2.99
C SER A 362 34.97 -12.75 -1.94
N ALA A 363 36.27 -12.83 -2.17
CA ALA A 363 37.26 -12.28 -1.26
C ALA A 363 37.10 -10.75 -1.10
N VAL A 364 37.01 -10.28 0.14
CA VAL A 364 36.77 -8.87 0.49
C VAL A 364 37.69 -8.43 1.63
N THR A 365 38.01 -7.14 1.71
CA THR A 365 38.86 -6.58 2.77
C THR A 365 38.08 -5.80 3.82
N GLU A 366 36.80 -5.55 3.58
CA GLU A 366 35.95 -4.70 4.41
C GLU A 366 34.68 -5.44 4.83
N PHE A 367 34.31 -5.30 6.10
CA PHE A 367 33.10 -5.92 6.67
C PHE A 367 31.80 -5.38 6.07
N SER A 368 31.80 -4.16 5.53
CA SER A 368 30.66 -3.58 4.79
C SER A 368 30.23 -4.41 3.58
N ARG A 369 31.15 -5.23 3.05
CA ARG A 369 30.92 -6.14 1.92
C ARG A 369 30.70 -7.59 2.34
N THR A 370 30.53 -7.84 3.65
CA THR A 370 30.24 -9.16 4.21
C THR A 370 28.78 -9.25 4.65
N ARG A 371 28.33 -10.49 4.82
CA ARG A 371 27.07 -10.90 5.44
C ARG A 371 27.38 -11.54 6.78
N GLU A 372 26.41 -11.58 7.65
CA GLU A 372 26.52 -12.13 9.00
C GLU A 372 26.42 -13.67 8.98
N ARG A 373 25.93 -14.24 7.87
CA ARG A 373 25.76 -15.68 7.68
C ARG A 373 26.10 -16.11 6.24
N PRO A 374 26.61 -17.33 6.05
CA PRO A 374 26.88 -17.91 4.74
C PRO A 374 25.58 -18.39 4.06
N ILE A 375 25.61 -18.53 2.73
CA ILE A 375 24.51 -19.10 1.95
C ILE A 375 24.73 -20.60 1.76
N LYS A 376 23.70 -21.40 1.99
CA LYS A 376 23.80 -22.87 1.93
C LYS A 376 24.23 -23.33 0.54
N GLY A 377 25.32 -24.10 0.49
CA GLY A 377 25.82 -24.73 -0.73
C GLY A 377 26.58 -23.79 -1.69
N VAL A 378 26.86 -22.55 -1.26
CA VAL A 378 27.69 -21.61 -2.00
C VAL A 378 29.06 -21.53 -1.33
N PRO A 379 30.17 -21.68 -2.07
CA PRO A 379 31.50 -21.42 -1.53
C PRO A 379 31.59 -20.02 -0.92
N VAL A 380 32.24 -19.91 0.23
CA VAL A 380 32.28 -18.66 1.00
C VAL A 380 33.71 -18.33 1.41
N HIS A 381 34.00 -17.03 1.41
CA HIS A 381 35.16 -16.44 2.07
C HIS A 381 34.73 -15.90 3.43
N VAL A 382 35.55 -16.13 4.44
CA VAL A 382 35.34 -15.55 5.77
C VAL A 382 36.37 -14.44 6.00
N LEU A 383 35.89 -13.26 6.37
CA LEU A 383 36.72 -12.15 6.80
C LEU A 383 36.72 -12.12 8.33
N LEU A 384 37.89 -12.20 8.95
CA LEU A 384 38.05 -12.09 10.39
C LEU A 384 38.64 -10.74 10.74
N LYS A 385 38.14 -10.08 11.78
CA LYS A 385 38.81 -8.95 12.43
C LYS A 385 39.06 -9.31 13.88
N CYS A 386 40.33 -9.43 14.25
CA CYS A 386 40.74 -9.65 15.64
C CYS A 386 41.04 -8.33 16.32
N SER A 387 40.50 -8.17 17.52
CA SER A 387 40.77 -7.06 18.41
C SER A 387 41.94 -7.40 19.34
N ALA A 388 42.76 -6.40 19.68
CA ALA A 388 43.90 -6.53 20.60
C ALA A 388 44.93 -7.64 20.27
N LEU A 389 45.01 -8.07 19.01
CA LEU A 389 46.09 -8.90 18.49
C LEU A 389 47.04 -8.00 17.69
N SER A 390 48.22 -7.71 18.25
CA SER A 390 49.26 -6.92 17.57
C SER A 390 50.43 -7.80 17.16
N PRO A 391 51.11 -7.50 16.03
CA PRO A 391 52.35 -8.18 15.65
C PRO A 391 53.38 -8.16 16.80
N PRO A 392 54.13 -9.25 17.05
CA PRO A 392 54.27 -10.45 16.22
C PRO A 392 53.15 -11.51 16.37
N GLY A 393 52.08 -11.20 17.11
CA GLY A 393 50.94 -12.11 17.27
C GLY A 393 50.21 -12.34 15.93
N VAL A 394 49.79 -13.58 15.70
CA VAL A 394 49.18 -14.03 14.43
C VAL A 394 48.11 -15.09 14.67
N LEU A 395 47.07 -15.08 13.83
CA LEU A 395 46.20 -16.24 13.69
C LEU A 395 46.87 -17.33 12.84
N SER A 396 46.72 -18.58 13.26
CA SER A 396 47.31 -19.74 12.58
C SER A 396 46.27 -20.57 11.83
N SER A 397 45.05 -20.68 12.35
CA SER A 397 43.98 -21.47 11.73
C SER A 397 42.59 -21.02 12.16
N VAL A 398 41.62 -21.34 11.31
CA VAL A 398 40.18 -21.30 11.60
C VAL A 398 39.66 -22.71 11.58
N VAL A 399 38.80 -23.03 12.54
CA VAL A 399 38.12 -24.32 12.61
C VAL A 399 36.62 -24.07 12.70
N LEU A 400 35.84 -24.73 11.86
CA LEU A 400 34.40 -24.82 12.01
C LEU A 400 34.10 -25.95 12.97
N VAL A 401 33.36 -25.67 14.04
CA VAL A 401 33.12 -26.61 15.14
C VAL A 401 31.61 -26.87 15.25
N SER A 402 31.19 -28.13 15.35
CA SER A 402 29.79 -28.49 15.51
C SER A 402 29.22 -27.98 16.84
N GLN A 403 27.90 -27.99 16.99
CA GLN A 403 27.25 -27.67 18.27
C GLN A 403 27.68 -28.61 19.41
N ARG A 404 28.18 -29.82 19.10
CA ARG A 404 28.71 -30.78 20.10
C ARG A 404 30.18 -30.52 20.47
N GLY A 405 30.83 -29.57 19.81
CA GLY A 405 32.24 -29.25 20.00
C GLY A 405 33.20 -30.11 19.15
N GLU A 406 32.71 -30.78 18.11
CA GLU A 406 33.54 -31.57 17.20
C GLU A 406 34.08 -30.70 16.06
N ASP A 407 35.36 -30.85 15.71
CA ASP A 407 35.98 -30.10 14.61
C ASP A 407 35.47 -30.64 13.26
N LEU A 408 34.72 -29.83 12.52
CA LEU A 408 34.10 -30.17 11.21
C LEU A 408 35.02 -29.87 10.03
N LEU A 409 35.73 -28.74 10.09
CA LEU A 409 36.65 -28.29 9.04
C LEU A 409 37.74 -27.44 9.67
N SER A 410 39.01 -27.69 9.34
CA SER A 410 40.15 -26.90 9.80
C SER A 410 40.91 -26.30 8.61
N VAL A 411 41.09 -24.98 8.62
CA VAL A 411 41.68 -24.20 7.52
C VAL A 411 42.86 -23.39 8.07
N PRO A 412 44.09 -23.64 7.57
CA PRO A 412 45.24 -22.82 7.94
C PRO A 412 45.12 -21.41 7.36
N LEU A 413 45.54 -20.40 8.13
CA LEU A 413 45.51 -19.01 7.67
C LEU A 413 46.88 -18.55 7.17
N PRO A 414 46.94 -17.89 6.00
CA PRO A 414 48.16 -17.23 5.57
C PRO A 414 48.44 -16.00 6.45
N ILE A 415 49.71 -15.65 6.60
CA ILE A 415 50.10 -14.40 7.24
C ILE A 415 49.67 -13.24 6.31
N PRO A 416 48.90 -12.26 6.81
CA PRO A 416 48.51 -11.09 6.03
C PRO A 416 49.71 -10.31 5.50
N VAL A 417 49.55 -9.61 4.37
CA VAL A 417 50.63 -8.84 3.72
C VAL A 417 51.18 -7.74 4.64
N ASP A 418 50.33 -7.16 5.46
CA ASP A 418 50.69 -6.15 6.47
C ASP A 418 51.21 -6.77 7.78
N GLY A 419 51.45 -8.09 7.82
CA GLY A 419 51.88 -8.80 9.01
C GLY A 419 50.83 -8.88 10.12
N GLY A 420 49.56 -8.58 9.83
CA GLY A 420 48.46 -8.56 10.82
C GLY A 420 48.26 -7.22 11.50
N VAL A 421 48.90 -6.14 11.03
CA VAL A 421 48.79 -4.78 11.60
C VAL A 421 47.34 -4.25 11.57
N SER A 422 46.59 -4.52 10.51
CA SER A 422 45.17 -4.16 10.40
C SER A 422 44.26 -4.95 11.34
N GLY A 423 44.75 -6.06 11.90
CA GLY A 423 43.95 -7.01 12.64
C GLY A 423 42.95 -7.76 11.75
N VAL A 424 43.15 -7.82 10.43
CA VAL A 424 42.22 -8.46 9.49
C VAL A 424 42.86 -9.69 8.83
N TRP A 425 42.14 -10.80 8.80
CA TRP A 425 42.54 -12.04 8.13
C TRP A 425 41.49 -12.49 7.13
N ASN A 426 41.94 -12.82 5.92
CA ASN A 426 41.12 -13.46 4.91
C ASN A 426 41.27 -14.97 5.00
N VAL A 427 40.18 -15.66 5.30
CA VAL A 427 40.13 -17.11 5.22
C VAL A 427 40.03 -17.51 3.75
N PRO A 428 40.82 -18.51 3.30
CA PRO A 428 40.64 -19.13 1.99
C PRO A 428 39.18 -19.56 1.74
N GLU A 429 38.80 -19.75 0.48
CA GLU A 429 37.46 -20.23 0.14
C GLU A 429 37.17 -21.57 0.84
N ILE A 430 36.02 -21.66 1.51
CA ILE A 430 35.55 -22.85 2.21
C ILE A 430 34.12 -23.20 1.84
N GLN A 431 33.78 -24.47 2.02
CA GLN A 431 32.40 -24.94 2.00
C GLN A 431 31.91 -25.08 3.44
N THR A 432 30.79 -24.44 3.76
CA THR A 432 30.22 -24.52 5.11
C THR A 432 29.47 -25.84 5.29
N PRO A 433 29.48 -26.42 6.50
CA PRO A 433 28.70 -27.62 6.80
C PRO A 433 27.21 -27.31 6.72
N SER A 434 26.40 -28.34 6.44
CA SER A 434 24.94 -28.17 6.33
C SER A 434 24.24 -27.92 7.68
N GLU A 435 24.87 -28.34 8.78
CA GLU A 435 24.45 -28.10 10.16
C GLU A 435 24.97 -26.76 10.70
N GLY A 436 24.52 -26.38 11.90
CA GLY A 436 25.03 -25.19 12.58
C GLY A 436 26.45 -25.38 13.10
N PHE A 437 27.27 -24.33 13.06
CA PHE A 437 28.67 -24.39 13.44
C PHE A 437 29.15 -23.11 14.14
N PHE A 438 30.06 -23.26 15.10
CA PHE A 438 30.86 -22.18 15.67
C PHE A 438 32.11 -21.95 14.82
N ILE A 439 32.63 -20.72 14.83
CA ILE A 439 33.98 -20.44 14.33
C ILE A 439 34.92 -20.45 15.52
N LYS A 440 35.96 -21.29 15.48
CA LYS A 440 37.07 -21.31 16.43
C LYS A 440 38.31 -20.78 15.72
N VAL A 441 38.88 -19.69 16.22
CA VAL A 441 40.18 -19.18 15.74
C VAL A 441 41.27 -19.62 16.69
N ASN A 442 42.39 -20.08 16.14
CA ASN A 442 43.60 -20.40 16.89
C ASN A 442 44.74 -19.49 16.43
N GLY A 443 45.64 -19.15 17.35
CA GLY A 443 46.77 -18.30 17.04
C GLY A 443 47.79 -18.26 18.16
N LYS A 444 48.79 -17.39 17.97
CA LYS A 444 49.76 -17.02 19.00
C LYS A 444 49.68 -15.53 19.27
N ASP A 445 49.72 -15.15 20.53
CA ASP A 445 49.76 -13.75 20.92
C ASP A 445 51.15 -13.13 20.67
N GLY A 446 51.32 -11.84 20.98
CA GLY A 446 52.61 -11.15 20.81
C GLY A 446 53.74 -11.70 21.69
N GLY A 447 53.42 -12.45 22.75
CA GLY A 447 54.36 -13.15 23.61
C GLY A 447 54.67 -14.59 23.16
N GLY A 448 54.02 -15.07 22.10
CA GLY A 448 54.18 -16.42 21.57
C GLY A 448 53.35 -17.49 22.29
N PHE A 449 52.42 -17.10 23.18
CA PHE A 449 51.49 -18.02 23.84
C PHE A 449 50.35 -18.39 22.90
N ASP A 450 50.01 -19.68 22.87
CA ASP A 450 48.85 -20.15 22.12
C ASP A 450 47.56 -19.59 22.73
N PHE A 451 46.62 -19.22 21.87
CA PHE A 451 45.28 -18.80 22.27
C PHE A 451 44.23 -19.40 21.33
N GLN A 452 43.01 -19.52 21.85
CA GLN A 452 41.84 -19.80 21.04
C GLN A 452 40.68 -18.89 21.42
N ARG A 453 39.82 -18.55 20.45
CA ARG A 453 38.55 -17.86 20.66
C ARG A 453 37.45 -18.52 19.83
N PHE A 454 36.26 -18.58 20.37
CA PHE A 454 35.04 -19.05 19.71
C PHE A 454 34.15 -17.86 19.34
N SER A 455 33.38 -17.99 18.26
CA SER A 455 32.32 -17.05 17.94
C SER A 455 31.29 -17.02 19.07
N SER A 456 30.71 -15.84 19.33
CA SER A 456 29.68 -15.68 20.36
C SER A 456 28.37 -16.40 20.01
N VAL A 457 28.15 -16.71 18.73
CA VAL A 457 26.97 -17.44 18.25
C VAL A 457 27.33 -18.66 17.41
N LEU A 458 26.39 -19.60 17.37
CA LEU A 458 26.34 -20.69 16.40
C LEU A 458 25.82 -20.14 15.07
N TYR A 459 26.60 -20.19 14.00
CA TYR A 459 26.17 -19.78 12.67
C TYR A 459 25.35 -20.88 12.00
N THR A 460 24.35 -20.46 11.22
CA THR A 460 23.59 -21.36 10.34
C THR A 460 23.57 -20.80 8.93
N ASN A 461 23.44 -21.67 7.93
CA ASN A 461 23.36 -21.23 6.54
C ASN A 461 22.01 -20.56 6.25
N ILE A 462 22.04 -19.47 5.47
CA ILE A 462 20.86 -18.91 4.82
C ILE A 462 20.39 -19.94 3.79
N ILE A 463 19.12 -20.32 3.87
CA ILE A 463 18.50 -21.21 2.88
C ILE A 463 18.09 -20.33 1.69
N PRO A 464 18.74 -20.45 0.53
CA PRO A 464 18.41 -19.61 -0.60
C PRO A 464 17.01 -19.92 -1.12
N VAL A 465 16.26 -18.88 -1.44
CA VAL A 465 14.94 -18.98 -2.08
C VAL A 465 15.07 -18.84 -3.60
N ILE A 466 14.01 -19.19 -4.32
CA ILE A 466 13.93 -18.92 -5.76
C ILE A 466 14.09 -17.41 -6.02
N PRO A 467 14.73 -16.99 -7.12
CA PRO A 467 14.84 -15.57 -7.45
C PRO A 467 13.45 -14.91 -7.52
N VAL A 468 13.31 -13.74 -6.91
CA VAL A 468 12.07 -12.96 -7.01
C VAL A 468 12.20 -12.06 -8.23
N VAL A 469 11.26 -12.14 -9.16
CA VAL A 469 11.28 -11.35 -10.39
C VAL A 469 10.05 -10.47 -10.44
N GLU A 470 10.26 -9.16 -10.47
CA GLU A 470 9.21 -8.15 -10.50
C GLU A 470 9.16 -7.47 -11.86
N MET A 471 7.94 -7.34 -12.37
CA MET A 471 7.60 -6.60 -13.59
C MET A 471 6.28 -5.86 -13.37
N PRO A 472 6.05 -4.71 -14.02
CA PRO A 472 4.73 -4.10 -14.05
C PRO A 472 3.72 -5.04 -14.70
N SER A 473 2.48 -5.08 -14.21
CA SER A 473 1.45 -5.97 -14.78
C SER A 473 1.10 -5.63 -16.23
N VAL A 474 1.08 -4.33 -16.56
CA VAL A 474 0.87 -3.81 -17.92
C VAL A 474 1.92 -2.73 -18.18
N LEU A 475 2.49 -2.73 -19.37
CA LEU A 475 3.43 -1.73 -19.85
C LEU A 475 2.94 -1.16 -21.18
N HIS A 476 3.12 0.15 -21.37
CA HIS A 476 2.68 0.86 -22.57
C HIS A 476 3.88 1.34 -23.37
N GLY A 477 3.88 1.07 -24.68
CA GLY A 477 4.82 1.65 -25.63
C GLY A 477 4.10 2.61 -26.58
N VAL A 478 4.77 3.70 -26.99
CA VAL A 478 4.22 4.63 -27.99
C VAL A 478 4.70 4.22 -29.38
N LEU A 479 3.78 4.11 -30.33
CA LEU A 479 4.09 3.72 -31.71
C LEU A 479 5.24 4.55 -32.30
N MET A 480 6.20 3.90 -32.95
CA MET A 480 7.43 4.47 -33.54
C MET A 480 8.45 5.05 -32.55
N GLN A 481 8.19 5.08 -31.24
CA GLN A 481 9.17 5.47 -30.22
C GLN A 481 9.91 4.23 -29.67
N SER A 482 10.95 4.45 -28.87
CA SER A 482 11.60 3.37 -28.14
C SER A 482 10.87 3.07 -26.83
N ALA A 483 10.91 1.81 -26.39
CA ALA A 483 10.35 1.37 -25.11
C ALA A 483 11.26 0.34 -24.43
N LEU A 484 11.26 0.33 -23.09
CA LEU A 484 12.06 -0.59 -22.27
C LEU A 484 11.15 -1.59 -21.56
N ILE A 485 11.35 -2.88 -21.81
CA ILE A 485 10.78 -3.96 -21.01
C ILE A 485 11.71 -4.21 -19.83
N GLU A 486 11.36 -3.68 -18.66
CA GLU A 486 12.18 -3.80 -17.45
C GLU A 486 11.72 -4.94 -16.53
N CYS A 487 12.68 -5.65 -15.94
CA CYS A 487 12.44 -6.51 -14.79
C CYS A 487 13.48 -6.28 -13.69
N SER A 488 13.02 -6.31 -12.45
CA SER A 488 13.88 -6.30 -11.26
C SER A 488 13.98 -7.73 -10.74
N VAL A 489 15.20 -8.20 -10.50
CA VAL A 489 15.45 -9.54 -9.96
C VAL A 489 16.18 -9.43 -8.63
N GLU A 490 15.57 -9.97 -7.58
CA GLU A 490 16.19 -10.13 -6.28
C GLU A 490 16.60 -11.59 -6.06
N SER A 491 17.89 -11.81 -5.82
CA SER A 491 18.45 -13.15 -5.61
C SER A 491 19.74 -13.09 -4.81
N ASP A 492 19.81 -13.95 -3.79
CA ASP A 492 21.05 -14.23 -3.03
C ASP A 492 22.00 -15.18 -3.76
N LEU A 493 21.50 -15.90 -4.77
CA LEU A 493 22.29 -16.81 -5.58
C LEU A 493 22.62 -16.18 -6.94
N PRO A 494 23.76 -16.54 -7.54
CA PRO A 494 23.98 -16.31 -8.97
C PRO A 494 22.86 -16.94 -9.78
N PHE A 495 22.40 -16.23 -10.81
CA PHE A 495 21.31 -16.66 -11.67
C PHE A 495 21.57 -16.28 -13.12
N THR A 496 20.91 -16.99 -14.01
CA THR A 496 20.83 -16.62 -15.42
C THR A 496 19.47 -16.02 -15.71
N LEU A 497 19.46 -14.89 -16.42
CA LEU A 497 18.28 -14.17 -16.81
C LEU A 497 17.96 -14.40 -18.29
N THR A 498 16.67 -14.60 -18.58
CA THR A 498 16.16 -14.70 -19.94
C THR A 498 14.86 -13.91 -20.06
N ILE A 499 14.77 -13.03 -21.05
CA ILE A 499 13.54 -12.32 -21.39
C ILE A 499 12.92 -13.03 -22.59
N ARG A 500 11.61 -13.30 -22.54
CA ARG A 500 10.86 -13.97 -23.61
C ARG A 500 9.64 -13.15 -23.99
N LYS A 501 9.22 -13.28 -25.25
CA LYS A 501 7.93 -12.80 -25.74
C LYS A 501 7.19 -13.95 -26.40
N ASP A 502 5.97 -14.21 -25.94
CA ASP A 502 5.10 -15.29 -26.45
C ASP A 502 5.79 -16.67 -26.52
N GLY A 503 6.75 -16.91 -25.62
CA GLY A 503 7.55 -18.13 -25.55
C GLY A 503 8.86 -18.12 -26.35
N GLU A 504 9.15 -17.12 -27.17
CA GLU A 504 10.44 -16.99 -27.87
C GLU A 504 11.43 -16.15 -27.06
N MET A 505 12.72 -16.53 -27.08
CA MET A 505 13.77 -15.82 -26.34
C MET A 505 14.15 -14.52 -27.06
N LEU A 506 14.18 -13.42 -26.31
CA LEU A 506 14.68 -12.13 -26.77
C LEU A 506 16.15 -11.98 -26.38
N GLY A 507 17.00 -11.70 -27.36
CA GLY A 507 18.43 -11.48 -27.13
C GLY A 507 19.17 -12.72 -26.64
N HIS A 508 20.07 -12.52 -25.67
CA HIS A 508 20.91 -13.57 -25.10
C HIS A 508 20.60 -13.77 -23.61
N GLN A 509 20.86 -14.97 -23.13
CA GLN A 509 20.84 -15.27 -21.70
C GLN A 509 22.03 -14.62 -21.01
N ASN A 510 21.76 -13.83 -19.97
CA ASN A 510 22.79 -13.10 -19.22
C ASN A 510 22.97 -13.70 -17.82
N SER A 511 24.20 -13.80 -17.34
CA SER A 511 24.52 -14.33 -16.00
C SER A 511 24.81 -13.19 -15.03
N TYR A 512 24.19 -13.25 -13.86
CA TYR A 512 24.34 -12.26 -12.79
C TYR A 512 24.79 -12.93 -11.50
N GLN A 513 25.67 -12.25 -10.76
CA GLN A 513 26.20 -12.75 -9.47
C GLN A 513 25.34 -12.33 -8.28
N SER A 514 24.46 -11.35 -8.45
CA SER A 514 23.61 -10.76 -7.40
C SER A 514 22.37 -10.12 -8.01
N SER A 515 21.45 -9.66 -7.15
CA SER A 515 20.28 -8.85 -7.54
C SER A 515 20.62 -7.77 -8.56
N THR A 516 19.75 -7.57 -9.54
CA THR A 516 19.97 -6.67 -10.67
C THR A 516 18.67 -6.13 -11.24
N LYS A 517 18.76 -5.07 -12.04
CA LYS A 517 17.69 -4.62 -12.93
C LYS A 517 18.14 -4.85 -14.35
N ALA A 518 17.28 -5.49 -15.14
CA ALA A 518 17.53 -5.73 -16.55
C ALA A 518 16.43 -5.09 -17.38
N SER A 519 16.81 -4.66 -18.58
CA SER A 519 15.89 -4.06 -19.53
C SER A 519 16.14 -4.60 -20.93
N TRP A 520 15.07 -4.73 -21.71
CA TRP A 520 15.11 -5.01 -23.13
C TRP A 520 14.54 -3.83 -23.90
N GLU A 521 15.33 -3.25 -24.80
CA GLU A 521 14.93 -2.09 -25.60
C GLU A 521 14.29 -2.50 -26.93
N ILE A 522 13.09 -2.00 -27.16
CA ILE A 522 12.43 -2.00 -28.46
C ILE A 522 12.71 -0.64 -29.08
N LEU A 523 13.54 -0.57 -30.12
CA LEU A 523 13.96 0.71 -30.71
C LEU A 523 12.83 1.45 -31.43
N HIS A 524 11.96 0.69 -32.13
CA HIS A 524 10.84 1.23 -32.90
C HIS A 524 9.60 0.39 -32.60
N VAL A 525 8.79 0.82 -31.64
CA VAL A 525 7.58 0.12 -31.23
C VAL A 525 6.58 0.03 -32.39
N SER A 526 6.10 -1.18 -32.64
CA SER A 526 5.10 -1.53 -33.64
C SER A 526 3.96 -2.35 -33.02
N VAL A 527 2.81 -2.44 -33.69
CA VAL A 527 1.68 -3.28 -33.23
C VAL A 527 2.09 -4.75 -33.07
N ARG A 528 3.10 -5.21 -33.81
CA ARG A 528 3.62 -6.59 -33.67
C ARG A 528 4.29 -6.82 -32.34
N ASP A 529 4.73 -5.77 -31.63
CA ASP A 529 5.39 -5.86 -30.34
C ASP A 529 4.41 -6.07 -29.19
N GLU A 530 3.10 -5.88 -29.40
CA GLU A 530 2.09 -6.24 -28.40
C GLU A 530 2.16 -7.73 -28.05
N GLY A 531 1.93 -8.05 -26.77
CA GLY A 531 1.94 -9.43 -26.31
C GLY A 531 2.39 -9.60 -24.86
N MET A 532 2.56 -10.87 -24.46
CA MET A 532 3.03 -11.22 -23.12
C MET A 532 4.54 -11.33 -23.11
N TYR A 533 5.18 -10.49 -22.30
CA TYR A 533 6.60 -10.56 -22.01
C TYR A 533 6.81 -11.26 -20.68
N GLU A 534 7.80 -12.14 -20.61
CA GLU A 534 8.17 -12.89 -19.42
C GLU A 534 9.66 -12.74 -19.16
N CYS A 535 10.02 -12.30 -17.96
CA CYS A 535 11.39 -12.31 -17.48
C CYS A 535 11.55 -13.51 -16.55
N MET A 536 12.51 -14.39 -16.86
CA MET A 536 12.79 -15.61 -16.09
C MET A 536 14.20 -15.56 -15.51
N ALA A 537 14.32 -15.71 -14.20
CA ALA A 537 15.60 -15.80 -13.51
C ALA A 537 15.77 -17.21 -12.93
N GLN A 538 16.81 -17.91 -13.39
CA GLN A 538 17.10 -19.28 -12.98
C GLN A 538 18.35 -19.34 -12.12
N SER A 539 18.21 -19.82 -10.88
CA SER A 539 19.31 -20.11 -9.96
C SER A 539 19.30 -21.59 -9.55
N SER A 540 20.25 -22.00 -8.70
CA SER A 540 20.26 -23.35 -8.12
C SER A 540 19.09 -23.62 -7.17
N ALA A 541 18.43 -22.58 -6.64
CA ALA A 541 17.22 -22.74 -5.82
C ALA A 541 15.95 -22.97 -6.65
N GLY A 542 15.94 -22.58 -7.93
CA GLY A 542 14.82 -22.75 -8.84
C GLY A 542 14.65 -21.57 -9.81
N VAL A 543 13.43 -21.38 -10.32
CA VAL A 543 13.13 -20.39 -11.36
C VAL A 543 12.10 -19.38 -10.88
N GLY A 544 12.51 -18.12 -10.81
CA GLY A 544 11.62 -16.96 -10.66
C GLY A 544 11.08 -16.49 -11.99
N ARG A 545 9.84 -15.98 -12.01
CA ARG A 545 9.20 -15.45 -13.22
C ARG A 545 8.42 -14.17 -12.92
N GLY A 546 8.65 -13.14 -13.73
CA GLY A 546 7.84 -11.93 -13.81
C GLY A 546 7.19 -11.84 -15.18
N ARG A 547 5.97 -11.29 -15.25
CA ARG A 547 5.22 -11.15 -16.51
C ARG A 547 4.65 -9.75 -16.63
N THR A 548 4.68 -9.22 -17.84
CA THR A 548 4.03 -7.97 -18.20
C THR A 548 3.27 -8.13 -19.51
N HIS A 549 2.12 -7.48 -19.62
CA HIS A 549 1.42 -7.34 -20.89
C HIS A 549 1.82 -6.02 -21.55
N PHE A 550 2.52 -6.08 -22.68
CA PHE A 550 2.93 -4.90 -23.42
C PHE A 550 1.85 -4.51 -24.43
N THR A 551 1.44 -3.25 -24.39
CA THR A 551 0.38 -2.69 -25.24
C THR A 551 0.90 -1.45 -25.97
N VAL A 552 0.44 -1.23 -27.19
CA VAL A 552 0.94 -0.14 -28.04
C VAL A 552 -0.09 0.95 -28.15
N ILE A 553 0.30 2.17 -27.77
CA ILE A 553 -0.50 3.38 -27.90
C ILE A 553 -0.16 4.02 -29.24
N ALA A 554 -1.17 4.09 -30.11
CA ALA A 554 -1.10 4.77 -31.40
C ALA A 554 -1.80 6.15 -31.33
N PRO A 555 -1.48 7.09 -32.24
CA PRO A 555 -2.19 8.36 -32.34
C PRO A 555 -3.71 8.14 -32.54
N PRO A 556 -4.57 9.03 -32.04
CA PRO A 556 -6.01 8.91 -32.22
C PRO A 556 -6.40 8.91 -33.70
N VAL A 557 -7.42 8.14 -34.06
CA VAL A 557 -8.06 8.21 -35.38
C VAL A 557 -9.50 8.67 -35.18
N LEU A 558 -9.87 9.74 -35.89
CA LEU A 558 -11.20 10.32 -35.89
C LEU A 558 -11.91 9.99 -37.19
N ASP A 559 -13.21 9.76 -37.11
CA ASP A 559 -14.09 9.71 -38.28
C ASP A 559 -14.23 11.11 -38.90
N ASP A 560 -13.92 11.24 -40.19
CA ASP A 560 -14.07 12.47 -40.96
C ASP A 560 -15.27 12.45 -41.93
N GLY A 561 -16.15 11.44 -41.82
CA GLY A 561 -17.29 11.25 -42.70
C GLY A 561 -18.38 12.32 -42.66
N VAL A 562 -18.39 13.21 -41.64
CA VAL A 562 -19.38 14.29 -41.50
C VAL A 562 -18.68 15.64 -41.31
N SER A 563 -18.72 16.49 -42.34
CA SER A 563 -18.13 17.83 -42.32
C SER A 563 -19.14 18.96 -42.09
N GLU A 564 -20.44 18.70 -42.22
CA GLU A 564 -21.51 19.69 -42.12
C GLU A 564 -22.75 19.14 -41.40
N VAL A 565 -23.30 19.91 -40.47
CA VAL A 565 -24.51 19.58 -39.71
C VAL A 565 -25.47 20.76 -39.80
N ILE A 566 -26.73 20.49 -40.15
CA ILE A 566 -27.80 21.48 -40.19
C ILE A 566 -28.75 21.22 -39.02
N ALA A 567 -29.02 22.25 -38.22
CA ALA A 567 -29.96 22.19 -37.11
C ALA A 567 -30.99 23.32 -37.18
N VAL A 568 -32.18 23.08 -36.63
CA VAL A 568 -33.25 24.08 -36.53
C VAL A 568 -33.14 24.80 -35.19
N ALA A 569 -33.31 26.13 -35.18
CA ALA A 569 -33.24 26.95 -33.98
C ALA A 569 -34.26 26.47 -32.92
N GLY A 570 -33.79 26.30 -31.68
CA GLY A 570 -34.58 25.80 -30.56
C GLY A 570 -34.48 24.29 -30.33
N GLU A 571 -34.12 23.51 -31.34
CA GLU A 571 -33.98 22.04 -31.28
C GLU A 571 -32.59 21.60 -30.78
N PRO A 572 -32.45 20.40 -30.19
CA PRO A 572 -31.16 19.86 -29.81
C PRO A 572 -30.34 19.44 -31.05
N VAL A 573 -29.01 19.55 -30.96
CA VAL A 573 -28.08 19.14 -32.02
C VAL A 573 -26.87 18.41 -31.43
N THR A 574 -26.34 17.43 -32.18
CA THR A 574 -25.09 16.73 -31.83
C THR A 574 -24.11 16.89 -32.98
N LEU A 575 -22.92 17.43 -32.70
CA LEU A 575 -21.81 17.45 -33.65
C LEU A 575 -20.96 16.19 -33.42
N PRO A 576 -20.80 15.33 -34.44
CA PRO A 576 -20.10 14.06 -34.27
C PRO A 576 -18.59 14.29 -34.08
N CYS A 577 -17.99 13.53 -33.18
CA CYS A 577 -16.54 13.33 -33.12
C CYS A 577 -16.27 11.92 -32.64
N VAL A 578 -16.38 10.97 -33.57
CA VAL A 578 -16.34 9.54 -33.27
C VAL A 578 -14.90 9.05 -33.28
N LEU A 579 -14.46 8.51 -32.14
CA LEU A 579 -13.17 7.85 -31.99
C LEU A 579 -13.22 6.44 -32.59
N MET A 580 -12.32 6.16 -33.54
CA MET A 580 -12.24 4.85 -34.19
C MET A 580 -11.36 3.83 -33.44
N ASN A 581 -10.51 4.31 -32.50
CA ASN A 581 -9.53 3.48 -31.80
C ASN A 581 -10.09 2.88 -30.50
N ARG A 582 -9.56 1.69 -30.12
CA ARG A 582 -9.78 1.10 -28.80
C ARG A 582 -8.89 1.77 -27.73
N ALA A 583 -9.28 1.59 -26.47
CA ALA A 583 -8.70 2.18 -25.26
C ALA A 583 -7.14 2.13 -25.19
N PRO A 584 -6.49 3.08 -24.48
CA PRO A 584 -7.09 4.16 -23.68
C PRO A 584 -7.70 5.29 -24.53
N LEU A 585 -8.84 5.81 -24.09
CA LEU A 585 -9.54 6.89 -24.79
C LEU A 585 -8.71 8.18 -24.70
N PRO A 586 -8.46 8.87 -25.82
CA PRO A 586 -7.76 10.16 -25.82
C PRO A 586 -8.60 11.26 -25.18
N ASP A 587 -7.93 12.32 -24.75
CA ASP A 587 -8.59 13.55 -24.32
C ASP A 587 -9.20 14.26 -25.53
N VAL A 588 -10.51 14.56 -25.46
CA VAL A 588 -11.24 15.23 -26.53
C VAL A 588 -11.47 16.69 -26.17
N ILE A 589 -11.06 17.58 -27.08
CA ILE A 589 -11.17 19.02 -26.94
C ILE A 589 -11.97 19.58 -28.12
N TRP A 590 -13.07 20.27 -27.82
CA TRP A 590 -13.81 21.03 -28.81
C TRP A 590 -13.43 22.51 -28.79
N THR A 591 -13.27 23.10 -29.97
CA THR A 591 -13.12 24.54 -30.14
C THR A 591 -14.16 25.09 -31.12
N HIS A 592 -14.67 26.29 -30.87
CA HIS A 592 -15.58 27.02 -31.74
C HIS A 592 -14.94 28.37 -32.05
N ASN A 593 -14.75 28.68 -33.34
CA ASN A 593 -14.07 29.91 -33.78
C ASN A 593 -12.70 30.14 -33.10
N GLY A 594 -11.97 29.06 -32.80
CA GLY A 594 -10.65 29.10 -32.15
C GLY A 594 -10.67 29.18 -30.62
N GLN A 595 -11.83 29.26 -29.97
CA GLN A 595 -11.95 29.24 -28.50
C GLN A 595 -12.43 27.89 -27.99
N LYS A 596 -11.87 27.42 -26.88
CA LYS A 596 -12.26 26.13 -26.27
C LYS A 596 -13.69 26.18 -25.76
N VAL A 597 -14.52 25.25 -26.22
CA VAL A 597 -15.91 25.08 -25.78
C VAL A 597 -15.90 24.59 -24.33
N GLN A 598 -16.60 25.30 -23.45
CA GLN A 598 -16.76 24.91 -22.04
C GLN A 598 -18.04 24.08 -21.90
N SER A 599 -17.94 22.96 -21.17
CA SER A 599 -19.13 22.18 -20.81
C SER A 599 -19.95 22.94 -19.75
N GLY A 600 -21.26 22.89 -19.86
CA GLY A 600 -22.21 23.57 -18.97
C GLY A 600 -23.61 22.96 -19.08
N GLU A 601 -24.62 23.68 -18.60
CA GLU A 601 -26.01 23.18 -18.58
C GLU A 601 -26.60 22.94 -19.99
N TRP A 602 -26.11 23.69 -20.99
CA TRP A 602 -26.66 23.72 -22.35
C TRP A 602 -25.79 22.99 -23.37
N ILE A 603 -24.51 22.76 -23.07
CA ILE A 603 -23.50 22.15 -23.94
C ILE A 603 -22.74 21.10 -23.15
N SER A 604 -22.62 19.89 -23.68
CA SER A 604 -21.91 18.78 -23.03
C SER A 604 -21.17 17.93 -24.07
N ILE A 605 -20.06 17.33 -23.66
CA ILE A 605 -19.34 16.35 -24.49
C ILE A 605 -19.81 14.95 -24.06
N ARG A 606 -20.25 14.15 -25.02
CA ARG A 606 -20.74 12.77 -24.81
C ARG A 606 -19.57 11.80 -24.68
N SER A 607 -19.86 10.58 -24.22
CA SER A 607 -18.85 9.53 -24.01
C SER A 607 -18.13 9.07 -25.28
N ASP A 608 -18.74 9.26 -26.44
CA ASP A 608 -18.16 8.97 -27.76
C ASP A 608 -17.26 10.12 -28.27
N GLY A 609 -17.18 11.25 -27.57
CA GLY A 609 -16.46 12.46 -27.97
C GLY A 609 -17.33 13.52 -28.64
N SER A 610 -18.58 13.21 -28.98
CA SER A 610 -19.48 14.12 -29.71
C SER A 610 -19.96 15.31 -28.86
N LEU A 611 -20.07 16.50 -29.46
CA LEU A 611 -20.56 17.70 -28.78
C LEU A 611 -22.09 17.77 -28.87
N TYR A 612 -22.76 17.70 -27.73
CA TYR A 612 -24.21 17.82 -27.63
C TYR A 612 -24.61 19.21 -27.14
N MET A 613 -25.53 19.84 -27.88
CA MET A 613 -26.16 21.10 -27.50
C MET A 613 -27.67 20.87 -27.33
N LYS A 614 -28.20 21.30 -26.18
CA LYS A 614 -29.60 21.09 -25.80
C LYS A 614 -30.57 21.95 -26.61
N ARG A 615 -30.14 23.16 -27.02
CA ARG A 615 -30.91 24.08 -27.86
C ARG A 615 -29.98 24.81 -28.82
N ALA A 616 -30.23 24.69 -30.10
CA ALA A 616 -29.50 25.39 -31.14
C ALA A 616 -29.97 26.86 -31.22
N ALA A 617 -29.03 27.80 -31.34
CA ALA A 617 -29.30 29.22 -31.42
C ALA A 617 -28.45 29.83 -32.55
N PRO A 618 -28.88 30.93 -33.21
CA PRO A 618 -28.15 31.51 -34.33
C PRO A 618 -26.68 31.81 -34.04
N GLU A 619 -26.36 32.24 -32.82
CA GLU A 619 -25.00 32.50 -32.35
C GLU A 619 -24.10 31.26 -32.27
N HIS A 620 -24.68 30.06 -32.24
CA HIS A 620 -23.94 28.80 -32.22
C HIS A 620 -23.45 28.39 -33.63
N ALA A 621 -23.89 29.05 -34.69
CA ALA A 621 -23.45 28.73 -36.05
C ALA A 621 -21.92 28.93 -36.22
N GLY A 622 -21.31 28.19 -37.14
CA GLY A 622 -19.89 28.34 -37.49
C GLY A 622 -19.09 27.04 -37.43
N LYS A 623 -17.77 27.17 -37.41
CA LYS A 623 -16.84 26.04 -37.48
C LYS A 623 -16.47 25.56 -36.08
N TYR A 624 -16.73 24.28 -35.83
CA TYR A 624 -16.30 23.56 -34.64
C TYR A 624 -15.16 22.61 -35.01
N GLN A 625 -14.10 22.59 -34.22
CA GLN A 625 -13.02 21.62 -34.38
C GLN A 625 -12.96 20.72 -33.16
N CYS A 626 -13.08 19.42 -33.39
CA CYS A 626 -12.80 18.40 -32.40
C CYS A 626 -11.34 17.97 -32.55
N THR A 627 -10.60 17.98 -31.45
CA THR A 627 -9.21 17.52 -31.39
C THR A 627 -9.09 16.45 -30.32
N ALA A 628 -8.70 15.24 -30.72
CA ALA A 628 -8.40 14.13 -29.82
C ALA A 628 -6.89 14.02 -29.62
N VAL A 629 -6.43 13.93 -28.37
CA VAL A 629 -5.01 13.91 -28.01
C VAL A 629 -4.70 12.75 -27.06
N ASN A 630 -3.63 12.01 -27.32
CA ASN A 630 -3.03 11.09 -26.36
C ASN A 630 -1.50 11.23 -26.37
N VAL A 631 -0.80 10.39 -25.61
CA VAL A 631 0.67 10.39 -25.52
C VAL A 631 1.38 10.10 -26.85
N ALA A 632 0.69 9.51 -27.83
CA ALA A 632 1.24 9.19 -29.14
C ALA A 632 1.05 10.32 -30.17
N GLY A 633 0.14 11.26 -29.94
CA GLY A 633 -0.11 12.38 -30.83
C GLY A 633 -1.54 12.89 -30.76
N SER A 634 -1.96 13.57 -31.82
CA SER A 634 -3.28 14.21 -31.91
C SER A 634 -3.88 14.09 -33.31
N ALA A 635 -5.20 13.99 -33.39
CA ALA A 635 -5.96 14.12 -34.62
C ALA A 635 -7.08 15.14 -34.45
N SER A 636 -7.46 15.81 -35.53
CA SER A 636 -8.52 16.82 -35.50
C SER A 636 -9.46 16.69 -36.69
N VAL A 637 -10.76 16.87 -36.45
CA VAL A 637 -11.81 16.98 -37.47
C VAL A 637 -12.56 18.30 -37.30
N THR A 638 -12.95 18.92 -38.41
CA THR A 638 -13.72 20.18 -38.41
C THR A 638 -15.13 19.94 -38.92
N VAL A 639 -16.12 20.34 -38.14
CA VAL A 639 -17.56 20.25 -38.46
C VAL A 639 -18.13 21.66 -38.55
N THR A 640 -18.84 21.97 -39.64
CA THR A 640 -19.53 23.26 -39.80
C THR A 640 -20.99 23.11 -39.38
N LEU A 641 -21.44 23.91 -38.43
CA LEU A 641 -22.83 23.95 -37.99
C LEU A 641 -23.58 25.11 -38.65
N GLN A 642 -24.65 24.77 -39.36
CA GLN A 642 -25.63 25.72 -39.89
C GLN A 642 -26.91 25.70 -39.06
N ILE A 643 -27.43 26.89 -38.74
CA ILE A 643 -28.67 27.05 -37.98
C ILE A 643 -29.76 27.62 -38.90
N HIS A 644 -30.79 26.81 -39.12
CA HIS A 644 -32.01 27.20 -39.81
C HIS A 644 -33.01 27.78 -38.81
N ILE A 645 -33.65 28.89 -39.18
CA ILE A 645 -34.65 29.60 -38.39
C ILE A 645 -36.02 29.35 -39.04
N PRO A 646 -37.00 28.76 -38.33
CA PRO A 646 -38.36 28.54 -38.83
C PRO A 646 -39.02 29.83 -39.33
N PRO A 647 -39.94 29.73 -40.31
CA PRO A 647 -40.63 30.90 -40.82
C PRO A 647 -41.56 31.53 -39.78
N VAL A 648 -41.59 32.86 -39.74
CA VAL A 648 -42.50 33.64 -38.90
C VAL A 648 -43.21 34.68 -39.77
N ILE A 649 -44.55 34.65 -39.78
CA ILE A 649 -45.39 35.65 -40.45
C ILE A 649 -45.60 36.82 -39.50
N SER A 650 -45.31 38.05 -39.95
CA SER A 650 -45.51 39.28 -39.20
C SER A 650 -46.98 39.48 -38.82
N ALA A 651 -47.23 40.04 -37.64
CA ALA A 651 -48.58 40.38 -37.19
C ALA A 651 -49.17 41.52 -38.04
N ALA A 652 -50.39 41.35 -38.53
CA ALA A 652 -51.21 42.38 -39.17
C ALA A 652 -52.71 42.06 -38.95
N ALA A 653 -53.63 42.87 -39.49
CA ALA A 653 -55.06 42.70 -39.24
C ALA A 653 -55.58 41.33 -39.70
N ALA A 654 -56.48 40.72 -38.94
CA ALA A 654 -57.13 39.46 -39.31
C ALA A 654 -58.34 39.67 -40.25
N HIS A 655 -58.84 40.90 -40.33
CA HIS A 655 -60.01 41.27 -41.11
C HIS A 655 -59.69 42.51 -41.96
N TYR A 656 -60.01 42.44 -43.26
CA TYR A 656 -59.90 43.54 -44.20
C TYR A 656 -61.24 43.76 -44.90
N GLU A 657 -61.55 45.01 -45.18
CA GLU A 657 -62.76 45.44 -45.88
C GLU A 657 -62.37 46.18 -47.15
N ALA A 658 -63.07 45.90 -48.26
CA ALA A 658 -62.86 46.57 -49.54
C ALA A 658 -64.21 46.93 -50.16
N ALA A 659 -64.30 48.06 -50.86
CA ALA A 659 -65.47 48.37 -51.69
C ALA A 659 -65.35 47.66 -53.04
N GLU A 660 -66.47 47.18 -53.59
CA GLU A 660 -66.53 46.56 -54.91
C GLU A 660 -65.92 47.48 -55.98
N GLY A 661 -65.06 46.91 -56.84
CA GLY A 661 -64.27 47.62 -57.84
C GLY A 661 -62.97 48.23 -57.34
N VAL A 662 -62.68 48.19 -56.02
CA VAL A 662 -61.42 48.67 -55.42
C VAL A 662 -60.45 47.50 -55.24
N SER A 663 -59.16 47.72 -55.53
CA SER A 663 -58.12 46.72 -55.30
C SER A 663 -57.68 46.70 -53.83
N VAL A 664 -57.47 45.51 -53.27
CA VAL A 664 -57.04 45.31 -51.87
C VAL A 664 -55.80 44.42 -51.82
N SER A 665 -54.84 44.77 -50.95
CA SER A 665 -53.64 43.96 -50.70
C SER A 665 -53.71 43.32 -49.33
N LEU A 666 -53.62 42.00 -49.29
CA LEU A 666 -53.58 41.21 -48.06
C LEU A 666 -52.10 40.93 -47.71
N PRO A 667 -51.55 41.48 -46.61
CA PRO A 667 -50.12 41.36 -46.31
C PRO A 667 -49.76 39.99 -45.74
N CYS A 668 -48.61 39.45 -46.15
CA CYS A 668 -47.99 38.27 -45.56
C CYS A 668 -46.46 38.36 -45.58
N GLU A 669 -45.95 39.39 -44.89
CA GLU A 669 -44.51 39.54 -44.72
C GLU A 669 -43.97 38.46 -43.79
N THR A 670 -42.92 37.76 -44.24
CA THR A 670 -42.36 36.62 -43.52
C THR A 670 -40.85 36.75 -43.32
N THR A 671 -40.37 36.30 -42.16
CA THR A 671 -38.95 36.12 -41.86
C THR A 671 -38.62 34.64 -41.70
N GLY A 672 -37.36 34.26 -41.81
CA GLY A 672 -36.90 32.86 -41.68
C GLY A 672 -35.61 32.58 -42.44
N ILE A 673 -34.89 31.54 -42.05
CA ILE A 673 -33.65 31.09 -42.70
C ILE A 673 -33.70 29.57 -42.88
N PRO A 674 -33.66 29.03 -44.12
CA PRO A 674 -33.60 29.74 -45.39
C PRO A 674 -34.86 30.56 -45.67
N LYS A 675 -34.77 31.52 -46.60
CA LYS A 675 -35.89 32.39 -46.97
C LYS A 675 -37.11 31.53 -47.36
N PRO A 676 -38.27 31.67 -46.68
CA PRO A 676 -39.43 30.82 -46.94
C PRO A 676 -40.11 31.15 -48.27
N SER A 677 -40.70 30.14 -48.90
CA SER A 677 -41.63 30.31 -50.02
C SER A 677 -43.03 30.60 -49.50
N ILE A 678 -43.74 31.49 -50.19
CA ILE A 678 -45.08 31.96 -49.77
C ILE A 678 -46.12 31.48 -50.78
N THR A 679 -47.22 30.94 -50.27
CA THR A 679 -48.38 30.50 -51.07
C THR A 679 -49.67 31.01 -50.44
N TRP A 680 -50.70 31.25 -51.27
CA TRP A 680 -52.01 31.72 -50.83
C TRP A 680 -53.12 30.78 -51.26
N THR A 681 -54.04 30.49 -50.35
CA THR A 681 -55.29 29.79 -50.64
C THR A 681 -56.49 30.63 -50.22
N LYS A 682 -57.63 30.38 -50.86
CA LYS A 682 -58.94 30.90 -50.44
C LYS A 682 -59.83 29.71 -50.09
N GLY A 683 -60.21 29.59 -48.82
CA GLY A 683 -60.68 28.31 -48.30
C GLY A 683 -59.59 27.26 -48.48
N ASP A 684 -59.87 26.21 -49.26
CA ASP A 684 -58.93 25.13 -49.56
C ASP A 684 -58.33 25.20 -50.98
N GLU A 685 -58.71 26.20 -51.79
CA GLU A 685 -58.28 26.30 -53.19
C GLU A 685 -57.12 27.32 -53.36
N PRO A 686 -56.12 27.04 -54.21
CA PRO A 686 -55.04 27.97 -54.49
C PRO A 686 -55.55 29.20 -55.24
N VAL A 687 -55.08 30.38 -54.84
CA VAL A 687 -55.42 31.63 -55.53
C VAL A 687 -54.65 31.72 -56.84
N SER A 688 -55.28 32.21 -57.91
CA SER A 688 -54.69 32.32 -59.25
C SER A 688 -53.61 33.40 -59.37
N SER A 689 -53.69 34.45 -58.55
CA SER A 689 -52.70 35.54 -58.51
C SER A 689 -51.46 35.13 -57.70
N PRO A 690 -50.23 35.29 -58.25
CA PRO A 690 -49.03 35.02 -57.48
C PRO A 690 -48.84 36.05 -56.35
N PRO A 691 -48.21 35.66 -55.23
CA PRO A 691 -47.80 36.60 -54.19
C PRO A 691 -46.84 37.66 -54.75
N GLN A 692 -46.90 38.88 -54.20
CA GLN A 692 -45.95 39.95 -54.48
C GLN A 692 -44.58 39.66 -53.85
N SER A 693 -43.57 40.50 -54.12
CA SER A 693 -42.20 40.32 -53.62
C SER A 693 -42.06 40.37 -52.10
N ASP A 694 -43.00 41.04 -51.42
CA ASP A 694 -43.15 41.09 -49.97
C ASP A 694 -44.06 39.98 -49.40
N GLY A 695 -44.56 39.10 -50.26
CA GLY A 695 -45.48 38.01 -49.90
C GLY A 695 -46.95 38.38 -49.91
N SER A 696 -47.32 39.64 -50.14
CA SER A 696 -48.71 40.08 -50.12
C SER A 696 -49.51 39.56 -51.31
N LEU A 697 -50.82 39.35 -51.12
CA LEU A 697 -51.75 38.99 -52.19
C LEU A 697 -52.55 40.21 -52.62
N LEU A 698 -52.39 40.63 -53.89
CA LEU A 698 -53.18 41.70 -54.48
C LEU A 698 -54.41 41.13 -55.17
N ILE A 699 -55.59 41.53 -54.70
CA ILE A 699 -56.87 41.27 -55.34
C ILE A 699 -57.24 42.54 -56.11
N PHE A 700 -57.22 42.46 -57.44
CA PHE A 700 -57.48 43.60 -58.31
C PHE A 700 -58.97 43.74 -58.62
N SER A 701 -59.53 44.95 -58.48
CA SER A 701 -60.95 45.23 -58.77
C SER A 701 -61.90 44.24 -58.09
N SER A 702 -61.94 44.25 -56.76
CA SER A 702 -62.66 43.25 -55.95
C SER A 702 -64.16 43.14 -56.28
N THR A 703 -64.68 41.92 -56.22
CA THR A 703 -66.08 41.55 -56.46
C THR A 703 -66.68 40.91 -55.20
N ALA A 704 -68.01 40.81 -55.11
CA ALA A 704 -68.65 40.11 -54.00
C ALA A 704 -68.12 38.66 -53.82
N ALA A 705 -67.79 37.99 -54.93
CA ALA A 705 -67.23 36.64 -54.93
C ALA A 705 -65.82 36.56 -54.33
N ASP A 706 -65.09 37.68 -54.24
CA ASP A 706 -63.77 37.74 -53.60
C ASP A 706 -63.86 37.73 -52.07
N SER A 707 -65.03 37.99 -51.49
CA SER A 707 -65.23 37.83 -50.04
C SER A 707 -64.93 36.39 -49.60
N GLY A 708 -64.33 36.25 -48.42
CA GLY A 708 -63.99 34.93 -47.87
C GLY A 708 -62.69 34.92 -47.08
N ARG A 709 -62.22 33.71 -46.85
CA ARG A 709 -61.11 33.41 -45.94
C ARG A 709 -59.88 33.03 -46.74
N TYR A 710 -58.84 33.83 -46.60
CA TYR A 710 -57.57 33.67 -47.28
C TYR A 710 -56.53 33.17 -46.29
N THR A 711 -55.77 32.14 -46.66
CA THR A 711 -54.68 31.62 -45.84
C THR A 711 -53.37 31.83 -46.57
N CYS A 712 -52.46 32.57 -45.94
CA CYS A 712 -51.08 32.61 -46.36
C CYS A 712 -50.30 31.51 -45.67
N THR A 713 -49.52 30.74 -46.43
CA THR A 713 -48.62 29.70 -45.91
C THR A 713 -47.19 30.01 -46.31
N ALA A 714 -46.30 30.07 -45.32
CA ALA A 714 -44.88 30.31 -45.48
C ALA A 714 -44.09 29.07 -45.07
N SER A 715 -43.30 28.52 -45.99
CA SER A 715 -42.66 27.20 -45.84
C SER A 715 -41.18 27.25 -46.20
N SER A 716 -40.34 26.59 -45.40
CA SER A 716 -38.91 26.40 -45.69
C SER A 716 -38.42 25.05 -45.17
N SER A 717 -37.16 24.68 -45.43
CA SER A 717 -36.57 23.47 -44.84
C SER A 717 -36.47 23.50 -43.31
N ALA A 718 -36.73 24.65 -42.69
CA ALA A 718 -36.75 24.84 -41.25
C ALA A 718 -38.13 24.62 -40.62
N GLY A 719 -39.19 24.55 -41.42
CA GLY A 719 -40.57 24.41 -40.95
C GLY A 719 -41.57 25.22 -41.77
N GLU A 720 -42.80 25.24 -41.29
CA GLU A 720 -43.94 25.88 -41.97
C GLU A 720 -44.81 26.62 -40.96
N THR A 721 -45.36 27.77 -41.37
CA THR A 721 -46.34 28.52 -40.61
C THR A 721 -47.40 29.09 -41.54
N HIS A 722 -48.58 29.36 -41.01
CA HIS A 722 -49.69 29.90 -41.79
C HIS A 722 -50.45 30.97 -41.00
N ARG A 723 -51.13 31.84 -41.73
CA ARG A 723 -52.00 32.86 -41.17
C ARG A 723 -53.26 33.02 -42.00
N GLU A 724 -54.38 33.10 -41.30
CA GLU A 724 -55.70 33.31 -41.88
C GLU A 724 -56.07 34.80 -41.87
N ILE A 725 -56.70 35.26 -42.94
CA ILE A 725 -57.18 36.62 -43.16
C ILE A 725 -58.57 36.57 -43.78
N THR A 726 -59.53 37.28 -43.21
CA THR A 726 -60.89 37.40 -43.78
C THR A 726 -61.00 38.69 -44.58
N LEU A 727 -61.46 38.60 -45.82
CA LEU A 727 -61.82 39.74 -46.65
C LEU A 727 -63.34 39.84 -46.78
N THR A 728 -63.88 41.03 -46.51
CA THR A 728 -65.28 41.37 -46.78
C THR A 728 -65.34 42.44 -47.87
N VAL A 729 -66.02 42.14 -48.98
CA VAL A 729 -66.23 43.11 -50.06
C VAL A 729 -67.64 43.70 -49.94
N HIS A 730 -67.70 45.02 -49.85
CA HIS A 730 -68.94 45.78 -49.74
C HIS A 730 -69.42 46.24 -51.11
N SER A 731 -70.65 45.90 -51.46
CA SER A 731 -71.31 46.35 -52.69
C SER A 731 -72.21 47.55 -52.40
N LYS A 732 -72.23 48.51 -53.33
CA LYS A 732 -73.10 49.69 -53.20
C LYS A 732 -74.58 49.28 -53.29
N PRO A 733 -75.50 50.00 -52.61
CA PRO A 733 -76.93 49.78 -52.78
C PRO A 733 -77.38 49.91 -54.24
N ARG A 734 -78.14 48.95 -54.76
CA ARG A 734 -78.79 48.96 -56.08
C ARG A 734 -80.26 48.59 -55.92
N ILE A 735 -81.15 49.30 -56.60
CA ILE A 735 -82.58 48.96 -56.66
C ILE A 735 -82.77 48.03 -57.87
N LEU A 736 -83.28 46.82 -57.64
CA LEU A 736 -83.54 45.83 -58.69
C LEU A 736 -84.74 46.26 -59.53
N GLY A 737 -84.65 46.06 -60.85
CA GLY A 737 -85.68 46.47 -61.82
C GLY A 737 -85.71 47.98 -62.14
N ALA A 738 -84.98 48.81 -61.39
CA ALA A 738 -84.74 50.20 -61.75
C ALA A 738 -83.49 50.29 -62.66
N HIS A 739 -83.66 49.99 -63.94
CA HIS A 739 -82.63 50.30 -64.93
C HIS A 739 -82.45 51.83 -64.97
N GLU A 740 -81.33 52.29 -64.42
CA GLU A 740 -80.70 53.59 -64.61
C GLU A 740 -81.64 54.77 -64.93
N HIS A 741 -82.29 55.28 -63.88
CA HIS A 741 -83.03 56.55 -63.84
C HIS A 741 -84.20 56.72 -64.85
N THR A 742 -85.39 56.98 -64.30
CA THR A 742 -86.59 57.58 -64.94
C THR A 742 -87.75 56.69 -65.41
N GLU A 743 -87.84 55.42 -65.01
CA GLU A 743 -89.13 54.72 -65.15
C GLU A 743 -90.04 54.98 -63.93
N VAL A 744 -91.07 55.81 -64.14
CA VAL A 744 -92.16 55.99 -63.17
C VAL A 744 -93.06 54.75 -63.25
N ILE A 745 -93.05 53.93 -62.21
CA ILE A 745 -93.97 52.80 -62.10
C ILE A 745 -95.36 53.35 -61.75
N ASN A 746 -96.18 53.55 -62.79
CA ASN A 746 -97.57 53.98 -62.64
C ASN A 746 -98.43 52.78 -62.19
N THR A 747 -98.85 52.80 -60.92
CA THR A 747 -99.76 51.79 -60.39
C THR A 747 -101.15 52.40 -60.25
N ILE A 748 -102.10 51.92 -61.06
CA ILE A 748 -103.50 52.33 -60.98
C ILE A 748 -104.22 51.31 -60.09
N VAL A 749 -104.76 51.77 -58.97
CA VAL A 749 -105.55 50.95 -58.05
C VAL A 749 -106.93 51.53 -57.86
N GLN A 750 -107.92 50.67 -57.68
CA GLN A 750 -109.27 51.10 -57.34
C GLN A 750 -109.33 51.56 -55.88
N GLU A 751 -110.12 52.60 -55.64
CA GLU A 751 -110.28 53.18 -54.30
C GLU A 751 -110.78 52.12 -53.30
N GLY A 752 -110.06 51.96 -52.19
CA GLY A 752 -110.31 50.94 -51.17
C GLY A 752 -109.54 49.63 -51.35
N ALA A 753 -108.86 49.41 -52.48
CA ALA A 753 -108.00 48.24 -52.69
C ALA A 753 -106.62 48.42 -52.05
N GLU A 754 -106.04 47.32 -51.56
CA GLU A 754 -104.66 47.28 -51.07
C GLU A 754 -103.66 47.42 -52.24
N VAL A 755 -102.58 48.19 -52.04
CA VAL A 755 -101.52 48.38 -53.02
C VAL A 755 -100.15 48.12 -52.40
N ILE A 756 -99.34 47.32 -53.09
CA ILE A 756 -97.95 47.05 -52.72
C ILE A 756 -97.07 47.74 -53.76
N LEU A 757 -96.21 48.66 -53.30
CA LEU A 757 -95.18 49.28 -54.14
C LEU A 757 -93.86 48.53 -53.89
N PRO A 758 -93.44 47.64 -54.79
CA PRO A 758 -92.21 46.88 -54.59
C PRO A 758 -90.98 47.79 -54.69
N CYS A 759 -90.04 47.63 -53.77
CA CYS A 759 -88.70 48.23 -53.81
C CYS A 759 -87.70 47.16 -53.36
N GLU A 760 -87.30 46.32 -54.31
CA GLU A 760 -86.28 45.31 -54.08
C GLU A 760 -84.90 45.97 -54.18
N VAL A 761 -84.09 45.82 -53.14
CA VAL A 761 -82.77 46.44 -53.06
C VAL A 761 -81.71 45.39 -52.75
N GLU A 762 -80.58 45.48 -53.43
CA GLU A 762 -79.37 44.71 -53.16
C GLU A 762 -78.25 45.63 -52.67
N GLY A 763 -77.35 45.10 -51.86
CA GLY A 763 -76.20 45.83 -51.32
C GLY A 763 -75.63 45.10 -50.10
N SER A 764 -74.34 45.30 -49.83
CA SER A 764 -73.64 44.69 -48.70
C SER A 764 -72.78 45.75 -48.01
N PRO A 765 -73.05 46.14 -46.75
CA PRO A 765 -74.10 45.62 -45.86
C PRO A 765 -75.53 45.92 -46.37
N ALA A 766 -76.53 45.23 -45.81
CA ALA A 766 -77.92 45.34 -46.25
C ALA A 766 -78.39 46.82 -46.26
N PRO A 767 -78.87 47.33 -47.41
CA PRO A 767 -79.23 48.74 -47.54
C PRO A 767 -80.48 49.09 -46.74
N THR A 768 -80.51 50.29 -46.17
CA THR A 768 -81.70 50.82 -45.48
C THR A 768 -82.66 51.45 -46.48
N VAL A 769 -83.90 50.97 -46.55
CA VAL A 769 -84.94 51.50 -47.44
C VAL A 769 -85.76 52.57 -46.73
N SER A 770 -86.02 53.69 -47.42
CA SER A 770 -86.91 54.74 -46.93
C SER A 770 -87.82 55.24 -48.04
N TRP A 771 -89.10 55.51 -47.71
CA TRP A 771 -90.12 55.93 -48.67
C TRP A 771 -90.50 57.40 -48.49
N ARG A 772 -90.79 58.09 -49.59
CA ARG A 772 -91.29 59.48 -49.58
C ARG A 772 -92.54 59.59 -50.46
N ARG A 773 -93.57 60.28 -49.97
CA ARG A 773 -94.76 60.65 -50.75
C ARG A 773 -94.76 62.17 -50.95
N ASN A 774 -94.78 62.62 -52.20
CA ASN A 774 -94.77 64.05 -52.55
C ASN A 774 -93.64 64.85 -51.84
N GLY A 775 -92.46 64.26 -51.72
CA GLY A 775 -91.29 64.86 -51.08
C GLY A 775 -91.20 64.69 -49.55
N GLN A 776 -92.29 64.30 -48.88
CA GLN A 776 -92.33 64.10 -47.43
C GLN A 776 -92.02 62.64 -47.07
N LEU A 777 -91.13 62.42 -46.10
CA LEU A 777 -90.74 61.09 -45.62
C LEU A 777 -91.94 60.40 -44.99
N LEU A 778 -92.23 59.18 -45.44
CA LEU A 778 -93.22 58.34 -44.81
C LEU A 778 -92.59 57.70 -43.57
N PRO A 779 -93.22 57.80 -42.39
CA PRO A 779 -92.75 57.09 -41.21
C PRO A 779 -92.90 55.57 -41.45
N PRO A 780 -91.98 54.74 -40.94
CA PRO A 780 -92.13 53.30 -41.00
C PRO A 780 -93.36 52.89 -40.19
N ILE A 781 -94.42 52.42 -40.84
CA ILE A 781 -95.60 51.86 -40.17
C ILE A 781 -95.50 50.34 -40.28
N THR A 782 -95.35 49.67 -39.13
CA THR A 782 -95.67 48.26 -38.95
C THR A 782 -97.05 48.18 -38.29
N ALA A 783 -98.00 47.49 -38.92
CA ALA A 783 -99.27 47.04 -38.34
C ALA A 783 -100.02 46.23 -39.43
N TRP A 784 -100.37 44.95 -39.33
CA TRP A 784 -100.54 43.99 -38.22
C TRP A 784 -99.94 42.64 -38.60
#